data_AF-A0A261CPN0-F1
#
_entry.id   AF-A0A261CPN0-F1
#
_cell.length_a   1.000
_cell.length_b   1.000
_cell.length_c   1.000
_cell.angle_alpha   90.00
_cell.angle_beta   90.00
_cell.angle_gamma   90.00
#
_symmetry.space_group_name_H-M   'P 1'
#
loop_
_entity.id
_entity.type
_entity.pdbx_description
1 polymer ?
#
loop_
_entity_poly.entity_id
_entity_poly.type
_entity_poly.pdbx_seq_one_letter_code
_entity_poly.pdbx_strand_id
1 'polypeptide(L)'
;MVDPDQAPEDSVASALNLPDRTPTNRNKGDSVISGSSVPDGTPLNQNGGDSMMTDGDEMDDEMMDIDQTNGEHVDHHMDDDHMDDNGHDDLPEDDQSTSNNQEPPVEETKKQPPRKRGNGNRTATPNKKRKTRDRTKKPKVTKPQKLTIQNDEKRSRKPKPSVAAPENDKVDVPTVNTCPKSAPTSAEKVRQAQLIAQNNKACVHGHMQQYFNKFSKDSLGYNRAEDILKKFKERPLPFCEIPINAVHPDRHNYRNAGDFLLKLVAPAKSDFSKASHPKGNPQKSPELLQTGKLFVDCLKDSAWEIIELAQKYKKTGQNQVYGSRNEVQFPEPSPLLETNEEDFFKSHGYSKKTSGDDHEKKRLPVTVIKASKDLKDEDYAKFFSNCSIAVVEDFGAARGVDDEKFSLESLSKLIDGKTEVEVLMTIPEHSDGNTRALYNDDEGVSDNNSWEMHNIRKIFSFEKLAKYYKECDRISSEACARLVDTPYKHEEIVEELIKSHLEAQISPPEQFPAGAIVSSFLTNLDLPDEVLEKLKTELDKFPDCFNPFSPNNMLKHVDGTLNGIKTPQIYGKIYGSKTPGHCENGGIASINYNAGKASAIWYSMNFEFLGEFQKFMEEKGHDFYNTAVLPDEAELAERGIIVSKFEQKPGSLVYVGPGTYHYMAVMALFHDHNALKNYKSVIPLEPMLWNMVEQDEKFDKLTLRVFLAMLCRSLAHCTIEIGAAENRKMDIEFLGAEEYKKSFLGTLRCSKKDCRKRVLFNLITVDKSNHIHCINCAKPTDKVYAKFTLTKLGARYEKFKESNGLASSDE
;
A
#
# COMPACT_ATOMS: atom_id res chain seq x y z
N MET A 1 47.02 8.14 -21.36
CA MET A 1 47.69 6.83 -21.50
C MET A 1 47.42 6.02 -20.22
N VAL A 2 48.10 4.89 -20.02
CA VAL A 2 47.97 3.86 -18.97
C VAL A 2 47.62 4.36 -17.55
N ASP A 3 46.93 3.50 -16.79
CA ASP A 3 46.56 3.62 -15.37
C ASP A 3 47.76 3.82 -14.40
N PRO A 4 47.50 4.29 -13.17
CA PRO A 4 48.45 4.24 -12.05
C PRO A 4 48.50 2.85 -11.41
N ASP A 5 49.42 2.64 -10.46
CA ASP A 5 49.39 1.49 -9.55
C ASP A 5 49.98 1.86 -8.17
N GLN A 6 49.52 1.14 -7.14
CA GLN A 6 50.02 1.08 -5.74
C GLN A 6 50.01 2.35 -4.86
N ALA A 7 49.20 2.29 -3.80
CA ALA A 7 49.45 2.92 -2.50
C ALA A 7 49.06 1.91 -1.39
N PRO A 8 49.86 1.74 -0.31
CA PRO A 8 49.60 0.78 0.77
C PRO A 8 48.77 1.38 1.93
N GLU A 9 48.60 0.59 2.99
CA GLU A 9 47.67 0.81 4.11
C GLU A 9 48.19 1.71 5.26
N ASP A 10 47.24 2.05 6.15
CA ASP A 10 47.36 2.41 7.57
C ASP A 10 47.66 3.84 8.10
N SER A 11 47.04 4.10 9.27
CA SER A 11 46.98 5.34 10.08
C SER A 11 46.19 6.51 9.44
N VAL A 12 45.40 7.33 10.16
CA VAL A 12 45.65 8.04 11.43
C VAL A 12 44.40 8.10 12.32
N ALA A 13 44.60 8.22 13.64
CA ALA A 13 43.53 8.40 14.64
C ALA A 13 43.36 9.85 15.14
N SER A 14 42.21 10.10 15.78
CA SER A 14 41.92 11.20 16.71
C SER A 14 42.15 12.67 16.29
N ALA A 15 41.05 13.41 16.11
CA ALA A 15 40.96 14.81 16.54
C ALA A 15 39.48 15.26 16.66
N LEU A 16 39.01 15.55 17.88
CA LEU A 16 38.01 16.58 18.19
C LEU A 16 37.87 16.71 19.71
N ASN A 17 38.17 17.89 20.27
CA ASN A 17 38.09 18.16 21.70
C ASN A 17 36.69 18.67 22.08
N LEU A 18 36.20 18.25 23.25
CA LEU A 18 35.05 18.86 23.93
C LEU A 18 35.55 19.90 24.95
N PRO A 19 34.97 21.12 25.00
CA PRO A 19 35.20 22.06 26.09
C PRO A 19 34.24 21.78 27.25
N ASP A 20 34.79 21.57 28.45
CA ASP A 20 34.03 21.33 29.67
C ASP A 20 33.56 22.66 30.32
N ARG A 21 32.37 22.67 30.94
CA ARG A 21 31.84 23.78 31.76
C ARG A 21 30.95 23.29 32.90
N THR A 22 31.54 23.25 34.08
CA THR A 22 30.87 23.08 35.38
C THR A 22 29.95 24.24 35.75
N PRO A 23 28.92 24.01 36.59
CA PRO A 23 28.42 24.99 37.55
C PRO A 23 28.93 24.70 38.97
N THR A 24 29.66 25.66 39.54
CA THR A 24 29.98 25.76 40.97
C THR A 24 28.76 26.20 41.80
N ASN A 25 28.63 26.04 43.13
CA ASN A 25 29.29 25.26 44.20
C ASN A 25 28.73 25.80 45.54
N ARG A 26 28.43 24.95 46.56
CA ARG A 26 28.80 25.15 48.00
C ARG A 26 28.04 24.24 48.98
N ASN A 27 28.81 23.67 49.92
CA ASN A 27 28.61 23.57 51.39
C ASN A 27 27.21 23.22 51.95
N LYS A 28 27.03 22.43 53.02
CA LYS A 28 27.84 21.62 53.97
C LYS A 28 26.78 20.75 54.70
N GLY A 29 27.03 19.59 55.30
CA GLY A 29 28.23 18.82 55.64
C GLY A 29 27.82 17.87 56.78
N ASP A 30 28.56 16.77 57.02
CA ASP A 30 28.36 15.83 58.14
C ASP A 30 27.02 15.03 58.11
N SER A 31 26.86 13.81 58.66
CA SER A 31 27.82 12.75 59.01
C SER A 31 27.10 11.41 59.29
N VAL A 32 27.71 10.27 58.88
CA VAL A 32 27.89 9.05 59.70
C VAL A 32 26.67 8.13 60.08
N ILE A 33 26.82 6.83 59.75
CA ILE A 33 26.25 5.61 60.39
C ILE A 33 24.86 5.03 59.96
N SER A 34 24.75 3.70 60.15
CA SER A 34 23.70 2.66 59.88
C SER A 34 22.21 3.01 60.06
N GLY A 35 21.23 2.20 59.59
CA GLY A 35 21.25 0.90 58.88
C GLY A 35 20.15 -0.09 59.37
N SER A 36 20.05 -1.28 58.74
CA SER A 36 19.27 -2.51 59.13
C SER A 36 17.72 -2.51 59.20
N SER A 37 17.12 -3.59 58.65
CA SER A 37 15.85 -4.30 59.03
C SER A 37 14.50 -3.53 59.14
N VAL A 38 13.34 -3.86 58.50
CA VAL A 38 12.71 -5.12 57.97
C VAL A 38 12.32 -6.14 59.06
N PRO A 39 11.08 -6.71 59.17
CA PRO A 39 9.76 -6.46 58.53
C PRO A 39 8.52 -6.53 59.52
N ASP A 40 7.33 -6.92 58.99
CA ASP A 40 6.17 -7.63 59.60
C ASP A 40 4.97 -6.88 60.27
N GLY A 41 3.75 -7.48 60.16
CA GLY A 41 2.76 -7.42 61.26
C GLY A 41 1.26 -7.10 61.02
N THR A 42 0.53 -7.74 60.09
CA THR A 42 -0.98 -7.80 60.08
C THR A 42 -1.53 -8.99 60.91
N PRO A 43 -2.86 -9.23 61.09
CA PRO A 43 -4.07 -8.37 61.06
C PRO A 43 -5.04 -8.62 62.27
N LEU A 44 -6.26 -8.01 62.31
CA LEU A 44 -7.60 -8.71 62.39
C LEU A 44 -8.80 -7.88 62.92
N ASN A 45 -9.86 -7.79 62.10
CA ASN A 45 -11.28 -8.14 62.36
C ASN A 45 -12.17 -7.37 63.39
N GLN A 46 -13.33 -6.82 62.94
CA GLN A 46 -14.69 -7.30 63.34
C GLN A 46 -15.91 -6.57 62.69
N ASN A 47 -16.83 -7.39 62.14
CA ASN A 47 -18.31 -7.37 62.18
C ASN A 47 -19.21 -6.15 61.85
N GLY A 48 -20.23 -6.41 60.99
CA GLY A 48 -21.58 -5.77 61.00
C GLY A 48 -21.77 -4.54 60.10
N GLY A 49 -22.94 -4.27 59.50
CA GLY A 49 -24.19 -5.04 59.40
C GLY A 49 -25.44 -4.15 59.35
N ASP A 50 -26.36 -4.39 58.41
CA ASP A 50 -27.70 -3.75 58.25
C ASP A 50 -27.74 -2.22 57.99
N SER A 51 -28.80 -1.60 57.43
CA SER A 51 -29.85 -2.05 56.48
C SER A 51 -30.65 -0.83 55.94
N MET A 52 -31.45 -1.03 54.87
CA MET A 52 -32.61 -0.22 54.40
C MET A 52 -32.36 1.25 53.96
N MET A 53 -32.85 1.73 52.80
CA MET A 53 -34.21 1.77 52.20
C MET A 53 -35.16 2.81 52.83
N THR A 54 -35.49 3.84 52.04
CA THR A 54 -36.73 4.65 52.12
C THR A 54 -37.11 5.07 50.70
N ASP A 55 -38.34 4.80 50.28
CA ASP A 55 -38.84 4.93 48.91
C ASP A 55 -39.58 6.25 48.62
N GLY A 56 -39.88 6.47 47.32
CA GLY A 56 -40.98 7.31 46.82
C GLY A 56 -40.67 8.78 46.49
N ASP A 57 -41.39 9.44 45.57
CA ASP A 57 -42.36 8.95 44.55
C ASP A 57 -42.56 10.04 43.46
N GLU A 58 -43.24 9.66 42.36
CA GLU A 58 -44.08 10.44 41.41
C GLU A 58 -43.72 11.92 41.09
N MET A 59 -43.37 12.25 39.83
CA MET A 59 -44.28 12.69 38.74
C MET A 59 -45.10 13.97 39.04
N ASP A 60 -44.84 15.08 38.33
CA ASP A 60 -45.76 15.61 37.29
C ASP A 60 -45.28 16.91 36.59
N ASP A 61 -45.98 17.23 35.50
CA ASP A 61 -45.84 18.30 34.48
C ASP A 61 -45.38 19.72 34.87
N GLU A 62 -44.74 20.40 33.91
CA GLU A 62 -45.32 21.65 33.35
C GLU A 62 -44.93 21.83 31.86
N MET A 63 -45.87 22.30 31.02
CA MET A 63 -45.70 22.47 29.55
C MET A 63 -45.81 23.94 29.09
N MET A 64 -45.05 24.30 28.04
CA MET A 64 -45.39 25.17 26.88
C MET A 64 -44.08 25.46 26.09
N ASP A 65 -43.97 25.33 24.75
CA ASP A 65 -44.67 26.01 23.62
C ASP A 65 -44.45 27.54 23.58
N ILE A 66 -44.20 28.24 22.46
CA ILE A 66 -44.08 27.93 21.01
C ILE A 66 -43.13 29.01 20.39
N ASP A 67 -42.54 29.02 19.17
CA ASP A 67 -42.77 28.38 17.84
C ASP A 67 -41.44 27.67 17.38
N GLN A 68 -41.10 27.14 16.18
CA GLN A 68 -41.39 27.33 14.73
C GLN A 68 -40.98 28.70 14.14
N THR A 69 -40.76 28.93 12.83
CA THR A 69 -40.72 28.11 11.58
C THR A 69 -39.36 28.38 10.87
N ASN A 70 -38.92 27.85 9.70
CA ASN A 70 -39.40 26.92 8.66
C ASN A 70 -38.12 26.36 7.93
N GLY A 71 -38.12 25.38 7.00
CA GLY A 71 -39.17 24.53 6.45
C GLY A 71 -39.29 24.61 4.91
N GLU A 72 -38.96 23.52 4.19
CA GLU A 72 -39.52 23.17 2.86
C GLU A 72 -39.30 21.68 2.53
N HIS A 73 -40.20 21.08 1.73
CA HIS A 73 -40.38 19.62 1.51
C HIS A 73 -40.20 19.21 0.05
N VAL A 74 -39.98 17.90 -0.20
CA VAL A 74 -40.55 17.17 -1.35
C VAL A 74 -40.96 15.75 -0.89
N ASP A 75 -42.12 15.27 -1.33
CA ASP A 75 -42.78 14.08 -0.77
C ASP A 75 -42.58 12.76 -1.55
N HIS A 76 -42.97 11.65 -0.93
CA HIS A 76 -43.22 10.37 -1.58
C HIS A 76 -44.72 10.21 -1.88
N HIS A 77 -45.05 9.66 -3.05
CA HIS A 77 -46.38 9.11 -3.35
C HIS A 77 -46.33 7.58 -3.39
N MET A 78 -47.35 6.96 -2.78
CA MET A 78 -47.81 5.60 -3.06
C MET A 78 -49.17 5.72 -3.74
N ASP A 79 -49.47 4.82 -4.67
CA ASP A 79 -50.83 4.55 -5.15
C ASP A 79 -50.99 3.02 -5.22
N ASP A 80 -52.05 2.51 -4.60
CA ASP A 80 -52.54 1.14 -4.76
C ASP A 80 -53.66 1.12 -5.81
N ASP A 81 -53.79 0.04 -6.59
CA ASP A 81 -55.10 -0.35 -7.13
C ASP A 81 -55.17 -1.86 -7.44
N HIS A 82 -56.35 -2.45 -7.27
CA HIS A 82 -56.63 -3.89 -7.49
C HIS A 82 -57.23 -4.15 -8.88
N MET A 83 -57.12 -5.40 -9.39
CA MET A 83 -58.24 -6.25 -9.86
C MET A 83 -57.73 -7.62 -10.38
N ASP A 84 -58.65 -8.59 -10.44
CA ASP A 84 -58.46 -10.00 -10.87
C ASP A 84 -58.29 -10.12 -12.42
N ASP A 85 -58.07 -11.27 -13.10
CA ASP A 85 -58.57 -12.63 -12.86
C ASP A 85 -57.90 -13.73 -13.75
N ASN A 86 -58.08 -15.01 -13.37
CA ASN A 86 -58.04 -16.31 -14.10
C ASN A 86 -57.29 -16.53 -15.45
N GLY A 87 -56.68 -17.73 -15.62
CA GLY A 87 -56.42 -18.31 -16.96
C GLY A 87 -55.50 -19.54 -17.08
N HIS A 88 -56.07 -20.74 -17.27
CA HIS A 88 -55.45 -22.07 -17.42
C HIS A 88 -54.35 -22.29 -18.47
N ASP A 89 -53.53 -23.32 -18.21
CA ASP A 89 -53.00 -24.41 -19.07
C ASP A 89 -53.06 -24.30 -20.62
N ASP A 90 -51.97 -24.68 -21.30
CA ASP A 90 -51.94 -25.98 -22.02
C ASP A 90 -50.54 -26.40 -22.54
N LEU A 91 -50.35 -27.72 -22.64
CA LEU A 91 -49.34 -28.46 -23.44
C LEU A 91 -50.04 -28.95 -24.75
N PRO A 92 -49.37 -29.42 -25.85
CA PRO A 92 -48.26 -30.38 -25.80
C PRO A 92 -47.24 -30.44 -26.99
N GLU A 93 -46.24 -31.32 -26.78
CA GLU A 93 -45.57 -32.33 -27.63
C GLU A 93 -45.43 -32.24 -29.18
N ASP A 94 -44.49 -33.08 -29.67
CA ASP A 94 -44.16 -33.47 -31.05
C ASP A 94 -43.47 -32.43 -31.98
N ASP A 95 -42.66 -32.81 -32.97
CA ASP A 95 -42.48 -34.16 -33.58
C ASP A 95 -40.99 -34.54 -33.88
N GLN A 96 -40.81 -35.76 -34.36
CA GLN A 96 -39.59 -36.53 -34.65
C GLN A 96 -38.69 -35.89 -35.76
N SER A 97 -37.41 -36.25 -35.94
CA SER A 97 -37.02 -37.56 -36.50
C SER A 97 -35.51 -37.70 -36.83
N THR A 98 -35.03 -38.96 -36.86
CA THR A 98 -34.01 -39.61 -37.76
C THR A 98 -32.82 -38.82 -38.36
N SER A 99 -31.60 -39.37 -38.53
CA SER A 99 -31.04 -40.70 -38.17
C SER A 99 -29.51 -40.79 -38.43
N ASN A 100 -28.87 -41.80 -37.83
CA ASN A 100 -27.54 -42.41 -38.12
C ASN A 100 -27.02 -42.24 -39.58
N ASN A 101 -25.70 -42.07 -39.83
CA ASN A 101 -24.74 -43.20 -39.81
C ASN A 101 -23.25 -42.80 -40.00
N GLN A 102 -22.38 -43.46 -39.20
CA GLN A 102 -21.15 -44.21 -39.56
C GLN A 102 -20.01 -43.58 -40.41
N GLU A 103 -18.82 -43.55 -39.80
CA GLU A 103 -17.48 -43.67 -40.42
C GLU A 103 -17.20 -45.14 -40.87
N PRO A 104 -16.00 -45.59 -41.33
CA PRO A 104 -14.70 -44.94 -41.67
C PRO A 104 -14.26 -45.37 -43.12
N PRO A 105 -13.00 -45.68 -43.54
CA PRO A 105 -11.64 -45.49 -42.99
C PRO A 105 -10.49 -45.04 -43.96
N VAL A 106 -9.36 -44.58 -43.37
CA VAL A 106 -7.91 -44.87 -43.66
C VAL A 106 -7.35 -44.91 -45.11
N GLU A 107 -6.25 -44.17 -45.41
CA GLU A 107 -4.86 -44.70 -45.62
C GLU A 107 -3.79 -43.60 -45.91
N GLU A 108 -2.49 -43.96 -45.89
CA GLU A 108 -1.31 -43.07 -46.10
C GLU A 108 -0.96 -42.79 -47.60
N THR A 109 -0.10 -41.80 -47.89
CA THR A 109 1.28 -42.07 -48.43
C THR A 109 2.15 -40.81 -48.66
N LYS A 110 3.46 -41.03 -48.87
CA LYS A 110 4.56 -40.03 -49.00
C LYS A 110 4.85 -39.64 -50.47
N LYS A 111 5.34 -38.41 -50.74
CA LYS A 111 6.59 -38.10 -51.54
C LYS A 111 6.86 -36.60 -51.82
N GLN A 112 8.12 -36.30 -52.13
CA GLN A 112 8.73 -35.02 -52.60
C GLN A 112 9.83 -35.34 -53.65
N PRO A 113 10.53 -34.37 -54.30
CA PRO A 113 10.08 -33.05 -54.78
C PRO A 113 10.14 -32.99 -56.34
N PRO A 114 11.27 -32.85 -57.10
CA PRO A 114 12.47 -32.00 -57.04
C PRO A 114 12.71 -31.10 -58.30
N ARG A 115 13.77 -30.25 -58.25
CA ARG A 115 14.64 -29.67 -59.34
C ARG A 115 14.50 -28.17 -59.65
N LYS A 116 15.51 -27.43 -60.19
CA LYS A 116 17.02 -27.43 -60.23
C LYS A 116 17.43 -26.09 -60.91
N ARG A 117 18.52 -25.37 -60.58
CA ARG A 117 19.93 -25.41 -61.09
C ARG A 117 20.62 -24.11 -60.60
N GLY A 118 21.95 -23.95 -60.43
CA GLY A 118 23.07 -24.90 -60.45
C GLY A 118 24.47 -24.20 -60.41
N ASN A 119 25.45 -24.87 -59.77
CA ASN A 119 26.94 -24.83 -59.78
C ASN A 119 27.74 -23.82 -60.66
N GLY A 120 29.01 -23.48 -60.34
CA GLY A 120 29.95 -24.03 -59.32
C GLY A 120 31.24 -23.18 -59.16
N ASN A 121 32.03 -23.29 -58.07
CA ASN A 121 33.07 -24.31 -57.74
C ASN A 121 34.37 -24.12 -58.58
N ARG A 122 35.64 -24.09 -58.08
CA ARG A 122 36.37 -24.74 -56.95
C ARG A 122 37.40 -23.73 -56.32
N THR A 123 38.28 -23.96 -55.32
CA THR A 123 39.05 -25.13 -54.79
C THR A 123 39.36 -25.05 -53.27
N ALA A 124 39.95 -26.12 -52.68
CA ALA A 124 40.46 -26.22 -51.30
C ALA A 124 42.01 -26.00 -51.23
N THR A 125 42.81 -26.13 -50.15
CA THR A 125 42.72 -26.93 -48.89
C THR A 125 43.52 -26.25 -47.70
N PRO A 126 43.94 -26.83 -46.53
CA PRO A 126 43.63 -26.20 -45.23
C PRO A 126 44.78 -26.00 -44.19
N ASN A 127 44.40 -25.69 -42.94
CA ASN A 127 45.08 -25.91 -41.64
C ASN A 127 46.22 -24.96 -41.15
N LYS A 128 45.91 -24.13 -40.11
CA LYS A 128 46.34 -24.37 -38.70
C LYS A 128 45.82 -23.34 -37.67
N LYS A 129 45.84 -23.76 -36.40
CA LYS A 129 45.39 -23.08 -35.16
C LYS A 129 46.02 -21.69 -34.93
N ARG A 130 45.30 -20.77 -34.25
CA ARG A 130 45.90 -19.70 -33.43
C ARG A 130 45.14 -19.50 -32.11
N LYS A 131 45.84 -19.07 -31.06
CA LYS A 131 45.36 -19.05 -29.65
C LYS A 131 44.44 -17.86 -29.33
N THR A 132 43.72 -18.03 -28.21
CA THR A 132 42.95 -17.01 -27.49
C THR A 132 43.75 -15.76 -27.14
N ARG A 133 43.04 -14.64 -26.93
CA ARG A 133 43.52 -13.53 -26.10
C ARG A 133 42.32 -12.94 -25.36
N ASP A 134 42.39 -12.96 -24.03
CA ASP A 134 41.27 -12.60 -23.18
C ASP A 134 40.99 -11.08 -23.18
N ARG A 135 39.74 -10.70 -22.86
CA ARG A 135 39.34 -9.31 -22.67
C ARG A 135 38.08 -9.24 -21.79
N THR A 136 38.32 -9.26 -20.48
CA THR A 136 37.33 -8.95 -19.45
C THR A 136 36.62 -7.62 -19.76
N LYS A 137 35.30 -7.66 -19.92
CA LYS A 137 34.47 -6.46 -20.04
C LYS A 137 34.20 -5.94 -18.63
N LYS A 138 34.61 -4.70 -18.32
CA LYS A 138 34.03 -3.97 -17.18
C LYS A 138 32.52 -3.84 -17.40
N PRO A 139 31.66 -3.93 -16.36
CA PRO A 139 30.22 -3.76 -16.52
C PRO A 139 29.87 -2.42 -17.17
N LYS A 140 28.82 -2.39 -18.00
CA LYS A 140 28.21 -1.13 -18.40
C LYS A 140 27.39 -0.62 -17.23
N VAL A 141 27.68 0.59 -16.75
CA VAL A 141 26.76 1.32 -15.88
C VAL A 141 25.52 1.69 -16.71
N THR A 142 24.38 1.11 -16.38
CA THR A 142 23.08 1.46 -16.96
C THR A 142 22.72 2.90 -16.57
N LYS A 143 21.94 3.59 -17.40
CA LYS A 143 21.39 4.90 -17.02
C LYS A 143 20.09 4.70 -16.25
N PRO A 144 19.81 5.50 -15.20
CA PRO A 144 18.56 5.40 -14.46
C PRO A 144 17.32 5.45 -15.36
N GLN A 145 16.37 4.57 -15.07
CA GLN A 145 15.05 4.50 -15.66
C GLN A 145 14.30 5.81 -15.47
N LYS A 146 13.52 6.17 -16.49
CA LYS A 146 12.86 7.47 -16.61
C LYS A 146 11.45 7.29 -17.13
N LEU A 147 10.47 7.66 -16.31
CA LEU A 147 9.15 8.04 -16.80
C LEU A 147 9.29 9.44 -17.43
N THR A 148 8.75 9.67 -18.63
CA THR A 148 8.78 10.98 -19.30
C THR A 148 7.43 11.32 -19.92
N ILE A 149 6.83 12.46 -19.56
CA ILE A 149 5.61 12.94 -20.22
C ILE A 149 5.96 13.88 -21.38
N GLN A 150 5.37 13.65 -22.56
CA GLN A 150 5.40 14.62 -23.67
C GLN A 150 4.48 15.81 -23.34
N ASN A 151 4.97 17.04 -23.50
CA ASN A 151 4.18 18.24 -23.19
C ASN A 151 2.96 18.38 -24.13
N ASP A 152 1.77 18.17 -23.59
CA ASP A 152 0.47 18.23 -24.31
C ASP A 152 0.02 19.68 -24.63
N GLU A 153 0.95 20.58 -24.98
CA GLU A 153 0.66 21.97 -25.37
C GLU A 153 0.08 22.10 -26.79
N LYS A 154 0.01 21.00 -27.56
CA LYS A 154 -0.58 20.96 -28.91
C LYS A 154 -1.51 19.77 -29.12
N ARG A 155 -2.51 19.59 -28.26
CA ARG A 155 -3.62 18.67 -28.53
C ARG A 155 -4.97 19.22 -28.09
N SER A 156 -5.71 19.80 -29.03
CA SER A 156 -7.13 20.16 -28.88
C SER A 156 -8.01 18.90 -28.89
N ARG A 157 -7.88 18.07 -27.85
CA ARG A 157 -8.82 16.97 -27.58
C ARG A 157 -10.16 17.58 -27.15
N LYS A 158 -11.19 17.41 -27.98
CA LYS A 158 -12.59 17.50 -27.51
C LYS A 158 -12.76 16.50 -26.35
N PRO A 159 -13.54 16.84 -25.30
CA PRO A 159 -13.71 15.94 -24.17
C PRO A 159 -14.38 14.63 -24.61
N LYS A 160 -13.84 13.50 -24.11
CA LYS A 160 -14.67 12.30 -23.91
C LYS A 160 -15.46 12.51 -22.60
N PRO A 161 -16.74 12.13 -22.52
CA PRO A 161 -17.50 12.20 -21.28
C PRO A 161 -16.94 11.22 -20.25
N SER A 162 -17.11 11.54 -18.97
CA SER A 162 -16.86 10.61 -17.86
C SER A 162 -17.99 9.58 -17.78
N VAL A 163 -17.66 8.31 -17.54
CA VAL A 163 -18.66 7.30 -17.17
C VAL A 163 -19.26 7.68 -15.81
N ALA A 164 -20.54 8.02 -15.83
CA ALA A 164 -21.47 7.83 -14.72
C ALA A 164 -22.29 6.55 -15.02
N ALA A 165 -23.12 6.11 -14.06
CA ALA A 165 -24.02 4.98 -14.31
C ALA A 165 -24.97 5.28 -15.49
N PRO A 166 -25.33 4.27 -16.31
CA PRO A 166 -26.21 4.48 -17.45
C PRO A 166 -27.68 4.51 -17.03
N GLU A 167 -28.35 5.62 -17.31
CA GLU A 167 -29.77 5.60 -17.65
C GLU A 167 -29.91 5.65 -19.18
N ASN A 168 -31.07 5.19 -19.69
CA ASN A 168 -31.26 4.94 -21.11
C ASN A 168 -31.28 6.22 -21.95
N ASP A 169 -30.54 6.24 -23.07
CA ASP A 169 -31.20 6.51 -24.36
C ASP A 169 -30.37 6.03 -25.58
N LYS A 170 -31.04 5.79 -26.72
CA LYS A 170 -30.45 5.14 -27.91
C LYS A 170 -29.93 6.14 -28.94
N VAL A 171 -28.66 6.02 -29.35
CA VAL A 171 -28.10 6.66 -30.56
C VAL A 171 -27.11 5.71 -31.24
N ASP A 172 -27.32 5.41 -32.52
CA ASP A 172 -26.51 4.47 -33.29
C ASP A 172 -25.08 4.98 -33.58
N VAL A 173 -24.10 4.07 -33.48
CA VAL A 173 -22.69 4.27 -33.84
C VAL A 173 -22.23 3.06 -34.67
N PRO A 174 -21.43 3.21 -35.74
CA PRO A 174 -21.14 2.11 -36.67
C PRO A 174 -20.47 0.90 -36.01
N THR A 175 -21.01 -0.28 -36.30
CA THR A 175 -20.51 -1.57 -35.78
C THR A 175 -19.10 -1.86 -36.25
N VAL A 176 -18.19 -2.04 -35.29
CA VAL A 176 -17.00 -2.87 -35.47
C VAL A 176 -17.47 -4.32 -35.44
N ASN A 177 -17.16 -5.11 -36.47
CA ASN A 177 -17.50 -6.54 -36.49
C ASN A 177 -16.62 -7.34 -35.52
N THR A 178 -16.94 -7.26 -34.23
CA THR A 178 -16.62 -8.33 -33.28
C THR A 178 -17.53 -9.51 -33.58
N CYS A 179 -16.97 -10.65 -34.00
CA CYS A 179 -17.73 -11.90 -33.98
C CYS A 179 -18.17 -12.15 -32.53
N PRO A 180 -19.46 -12.45 -32.27
CA PRO A 180 -19.86 -12.93 -30.95
C PRO A 180 -19.09 -14.23 -30.69
N LYS A 181 -18.40 -14.30 -29.54
CA LYS A 181 -17.88 -15.59 -29.08
C LYS A 181 -19.07 -16.50 -28.82
N SER A 182 -19.01 -17.73 -29.32
CA SER A 182 -20.03 -18.74 -29.05
C SER A 182 -20.18 -18.95 -27.55
N ALA A 183 -21.42 -19.11 -27.06
CA ALA A 183 -21.67 -19.49 -25.67
C ALA A 183 -20.82 -20.72 -25.28
N PRO A 184 -20.25 -20.76 -24.07
CA PRO A 184 -19.27 -21.78 -23.69
C PRO A 184 -19.83 -23.19 -23.86
N THR A 185 -19.04 -24.04 -24.52
CA THR A 185 -19.44 -25.38 -24.93
C THR A 185 -19.74 -26.27 -23.71
N SER A 186 -20.47 -27.36 -23.93
CA SER A 186 -20.69 -28.37 -22.88
C SER A 186 -19.37 -28.90 -22.29
N ALA A 187 -18.33 -29.05 -23.12
CA ALA A 187 -16.99 -29.46 -22.67
C ALA A 187 -16.31 -28.41 -21.78
N GLU A 188 -16.43 -27.12 -22.10
CA GLU A 188 -15.87 -26.02 -21.29
C GLU A 188 -16.60 -25.89 -19.96
N LYS A 189 -17.93 -25.99 -19.94
CA LYS A 189 -18.73 -26.01 -18.71
C LYS A 189 -18.41 -27.20 -17.81
N VAL A 190 -18.23 -28.40 -18.38
CA VAL A 190 -17.80 -29.60 -17.64
C VAL A 190 -16.38 -29.41 -17.07
N ARG A 191 -15.45 -28.83 -17.84
CA ARG A 191 -14.09 -28.52 -17.36
C ARG A 191 -14.10 -27.51 -16.22
N GLN A 192 -14.92 -26.46 -16.32
CA GLN A 192 -15.07 -25.45 -15.26
C GLN A 192 -15.65 -26.08 -13.99
N ALA A 193 -16.70 -26.90 -14.09
CA ALA A 193 -17.26 -27.62 -12.94
C ALA A 193 -16.23 -28.55 -12.25
N GLN A 194 -15.37 -29.21 -13.04
CA GLN A 194 -14.26 -30.02 -12.50
C GLN A 194 -13.21 -29.17 -11.77
N LEU A 195 -12.85 -27.99 -12.31
CA LEU A 195 -11.92 -27.06 -11.66
C LEU A 195 -12.50 -26.50 -10.36
N ILE A 196 -13.80 -26.13 -10.34
CA ILE A 196 -14.50 -25.67 -9.14
C ILE A 196 -14.53 -26.77 -8.08
N ALA A 197 -14.87 -28.01 -8.45
CA ALA A 197 -14.89 -29.13 -7.50
C ALA A 197 -13.51 -29.39 -6.87
N GLN A 198 -12.43 -29.30 -7.65
CA GLN A 198 -11.05 -29.42 -7.16
C GLN A 198 -10.68 -28.24 -6.24
N ASN A 199 -11.02 -27.01 -6.63
CA ASN A 199 -10.74 -25.81 -5.85
C ASN A 199 -11.52 -25.78 -4.52
N ASN A 200 -12.80 -26.14 -4.54
CA ASN A 200 -13.63 -26.28 -3.33
C ASN A 200 -13.03 -27.31 -2.37
N LYS A 201 -12.57 -28.48 -2.87
CA LYS A 201 -11.87 -29.47 -2.03
C LYS A 201 -10.60 -28.85 -1.43
N ALA A 202 -9.76 -28.15 -2.18
CA ALA A 202 -8.58 -27.47 -1.62
C ALA A 202 -8.93 -26.40 -0.57
N CYS A 203 -9.95 -25.58 -0.84
CA CYS A 203 -10.45 -24.54 0.05
C CYS A 203 -10.86 -25.09 1.42
N VAL A 204 -11.69 -26.14 1.47
CA VAL A 204 -12.19 -26.67 2.75
C VAL A 204 -11.11 -27.36 3.59
N HIS A 205 -10.05 -27.91 2.97
CA HIS A 205 -8.86 -28.36 3.71
C HIS A 205 -8.09 -27.17 4.29
N GLY A 206 -7.96 -26.08 3.53
CA GLY A 206 -7.38 -24.81 4.00
C GLY A 206 -8.14 -24.21 5.19
N HIS A 207 -9.48 -24.30 5.19
CA HIS A 207 -10.33 -23.94 6.33
C HIS A 207 -10.08 -24.85 7.56
N MET A 208 -10.12 -26.18 7.40
CA MET A 208 -9.87 -27.10 8.52
C MET A 208 -8.46 -26.95 9.12
N GLN A 209 -7.45 -26.62 8.31
CA GLN A 209 -6.07 -26.44 8.77
C GLN A 209 -5.92 -25.33 9.82
N GLN A 210 -6.75 -24.29 9.79
CA GLN A 210 -6.75 -23.19 10.78
C GLN A 210 -7.10 -23.67 12.19
N TYR A 211 -7.82 -24.79 12.30
CA TYR A 211 -8.31 -25.35 13.56
C TYR A 211 -7.46 -26.51 14.08
N PHE A 212 -6.61 -27.10 13.23
CA PHE A 212 -5.88 -28.33 13.53
C PHE A 212 -4.91 -28.21 14.72
N ASN A 213 -4.34 -27.02 14.96
CA ASN A 213 -3.44 -26.77 16.10
C ASN A 213 -4.14 -26.82 17.48
N LYS A 214 -5.47 -26.90 17.54
CA LYS A 214 -6.24 -27.00 18.79
C LYS A 214 -6.30 -28.41 19.39
N PHE A 215 -5.93 -29.44 18.62
CA PHE A 215 -6.06 -30.85 19.01
C PHE A 215 -4.74 -31.42 19.54
N SER A 216 -4.82 -32.35 20.50
CA SER A 216 -3.60 -33.02 21.00
C SER A 216 -3.01 -33.95 19.94
N LYS A 217 -1.68 -34.03 19.91
CA LYS A 217 -0.94 -35.00 19.08
C LYS A 217 -1.20 -36.45 19.49
N ASP A 218 -1.68 -36.67 20.72
CA ASP A 218 -2.04 -37.98 21.26
C ASP A 218 -3.44 -38.46 20.81
N SER A 219 -4.23 -37.61 20.14
CA SER A 219 -5.54 -38.00 19.62
C SER A 219 -5.39 -39.06 18.52
N LEU A 220 -6.18 -40.15 18.61
CA LEU A 220 -6.00 -41.37 17.81
C LEU A 220 -5.89 -41.13 16.29
N GLY A 221 -6.65 -40.17 15.75
CA GLY A 221 -6.60 -39.81 14.34
C GLY A 221 -5.67 -38.66 13.96
N TYR A 222 -4.99 -38.00 14.91
CA TYR A 222 -4.20 -36.78 14.69
C TYR A 222 -3.21 -36.92 13.54
N ASN A 223 -2.35 -37.94 13.59
CA ASN A 223 -1.31 -38.15 12.57
C ASN A 223 -1.91 -38.38 11.17
N ARG A 224 -3.08 -39.01 11.07
CA ARG A 224 -3.77 -39.24 9.79
C ARG A 224 -4.48 -37.98 9.29
N ALA A 225 -5.01 -37.14 10.18
CA ALA A 225 -5.52 -35.82 9.84
C ALA A 225 -4.39 -34.87 9.40
N GLU A 226 -3.23 -34.92 10.05
CA GLU A 226 -2.00 -34.20 9.63
C GLU A 226 -1.55 -34.67 8.24
N ASP A 227 -1.49 -35.99 7.99
CA ASP A 227 -1.18 -36.59 6.68
C ASP A 227 -2.13 -36.17 5.55
N ILE A 228 -3.38 -35.83 5.88
CA ILE A 228 -4.38 -35.30 4.95
C ILE A 228 -4.15 -33.80 4.73
N LEU A 229 -4.18 -33.01 5.80
CA LEU A 229 -4.14 -31.54 5.72
C LEU A 229 -2.79 -31.00 5.21
N LYS A 230 -1.67 -31.68 5.50
CA LYS A 230 -0.33 -31.22 5.06
C LYS A 230 -0.15 -31.21 3.54
N LYS A 231 -0.99 -31.94 2.79
CA LYS A 231 -1.01 -31.92 1.32
C LYS A 231 -1.49 -30.58 0.74
N PHE A 232 -2.21 -29.80 1.55
CA PHE A 232 -2.79 -28.50 1.19
C PHE A 232 -2.08 -27.34 1.89
N LYS A 233 -1.03 -27.60 2.68
CA LYS A 233 -0.20 -26.54 3.27
C LYS A 233 0.72 -25.95 2.21
N GLU A 234 0.91 -24.63 2.28
CA GLU A 234 1.97 -23.89 1.59
C GLU A 234 3.34 -24.61 1.69
N ARG A 235 4.12 -24.59 0.60
CA ARG A 235 5.46 -25.19 0.56
C ARG A 235 6.40 -24.42 1.53
N PRO A 236 7.33 -25.08 2.24
CA PRO A 236 8.20 -24.38 3.22
C PRO A 236 8.91 -23.15 2.62
N LEU A 237 8.61 -21.96 3.12
CA LEU A 237 9.05 -20.69 2.56
C LEU A 237 10.42 -20.25 3.13
N PRO A 238 11.24 -19.50 2.38
CA PRO A 238 12.55 -19.06 2.83
C PRO A 238 12.49 -17.92 3.85
N PHE A 239 13.18 -18.09 4.97
CA PHE A 239 13.41 -17.08 5.99
C PHE A 239 14.80 -17.25 6.61
N CYS A 240 15.28 -16.21 7.31
CA CYS A 240 16.49 -16.26 8.12
C CYS A 240 16.22 -15.57 9.47
N GLU A 241 16.51 -16.26 10.57
CA GLU A 241 16.43 -15.65 11.91
C GLU A 241 17.66 -14.76 12.13
N ILE A 242 17.41 -13.48 12.38
CA ILE A 242 18.43 -12.44 12.54
C ILE A 242 18.31 -11.86 13.96
N PRO A 243 19.40 -11.75 14.73
CA PRO A 243 19.39 -11.01 15.99
C PRO A 243 19.04 -9.54 15.77
N ILE A 244 18.18 -8.94 16.62
CA ILE A 244 17.76 -7.52 16.45
C ILE A 244 18.92 -6.51 16.52
N ASN A 245 20.04 -6.90 17.14
CA ASN A 245 21.27 -6.11 17.19
C ASN A 245 22.24 -6.38 16.02
N ALA A 246 21.90 -7.29 15.11
CA ALA A 246 22.67 -7.56 13.91
C ALA A 246 22.67 -6.36 12.96
N VAL A 247 23.71 -6.29 12.13
CA VAL A 247 24.03 -5.12 11.32
C VAL A 247 24.03 -5.53 9.85
N HIS A 248 23.00 -5.10 9.11
CA HIS A 248 22.98 -5.28 7.66
C HIS A 248 24.19 -4.53 7.04
N PRO A 249 24.91 -5.13 6.06
CA PRO A 249 26.18 -4.60 5.56
C PRO A 249 26.09 -3.16 5.04
N ASP A 250 24.94 -2.77 4.52
CA ASP A 250 24.67 -1.50 3.85
C ASP A 250 23.74 -0.56 4.64
N ARG A 251 23.37 -0.87 5.90
CA ARG A 251 22.35 -0.16 6.73
C ARG A 251 22.20 1.36 6.50
N HIS A 252 23.30 2.11 6.45
CA HIS A 252 23.33 3.59 6.31
C HIS A 252 22.92 4.09 4.91
N ASN A 253 22.74 3.17 3.97
CA ASN A 253 22.31 3.35 2.60
C ASN A 253 21.73 2.00 2.09
N TYR A 254 20.81 1.42 2.85
CA TYR A 254 20.29 0.07 2.59
C TYR A 254 19.75 -0.04 1.16
N ARG A 255 20.22 -1.07 0.44
CA ARG A 255 19.98 -1.35 -0.99
C ARG A 255 20.28 -0.18 -1.94
N ASN A 256 21.23 0.69 -1.56
CA ASN A 256 21.53 1.97 -2.22
C ASN A 256 20.35 2.97 -2.32
N ALA A 257 19.23 2.72 -1.63
CA ALA A 257 18.02 3.52 -1.74
C ALA A 257 18.22 4.95 -1.20
N GLY A 258 18.86 5.08 -0.03
CA GLY A 258 19.09 6.37 0.64
C GLY A 258 19.87 7.36 -0.23
N ASP A 259 20.99 6.92 -0.81
CA ASP A 259 21.85 7.74 -1.67
C ASP A 259 21.14 8.13 -2.97
N PHE A 260 20.33 7.24 -3.54
CA PHE A 260 19.52 7.51 -4.72
C PHE A 260 18.47 8.59 -4.41
N LEU A 261 17.69 8.41 -3.35
CA LEU A 261 16.62 9.32 -2.92
C LEU A 261 17.16 10.70 -2.52
N LEU A 262 18.30 10.75 -1.82
CA LEU A 262 18.97 11.99 -1.46
C LEU A 262 19.42 12.78 -2.71
N LYS A 263 19.99 12.10 -3.71
CA LYS A 263 20.39 12.71 -4.99
C LYS A 263 19.18 13.14 -5.83
N LEU A 264 18.05 12.47 -5.68
CA LEU A 264 16.80 12.77 -6.39
C LEU A 264 16.05 13.97 -5.78
N VAL A 265 15.98 14.07 -4.45
CA VAL A 265 15.14 15.05 -3.73
C VAL A 265 15.92 16.27 -3.25
N ALA A 266 17.16 16.11 -2.79
CA ALA A 266 18.01 17.20 -2.33
C ALA A 266 19.40 17.23 -3.03
N PRO A 267 19.44 17.29 -4.38
CA PRO A 267 20.70 17.41 -5.12
C PRO A 267 21.45 18.69 -4.76
N ALA A 268 22.76 18.71 -5.06
CA ALA A 268 23.56 19.93 -4.97
C ALA A 268 23.06 21.02 -5.95
N LYS A 269 23.24 22.30 -5.56
CA LYS A 269 22.92 23.49 -6.36
C LYS A 269 23.47 23.36 -7.78
N SER A 270 22.58 23.25 -8.75
CA SER A 270 22.89 23.15 -10.18
C SER A 270 22.99 24.52 -10.82
N ASP A 271 23.84 24.67 -11.82
CA ASP A 271 23.90 25.89 -12.62
C ASP A 271 22.66 26.04 -13.50
N PHE A 272 21.84 27.06 -13.23
CA PHE A 272 20.65 27.41 -14.01
C PHE A 272 20.97 27.76 -15.47
N SER A 273 22.09 28.43 -15.74
CA SER A 273 22.49 28.87 -17.09
C SER A 273 22.84 27.71 -18.02
N LYS A 274 23.31 26.59 -17.45
CA LYS A 274 23.66 25.36 -18.17
C LYS A 274 22.49 24.38 -18.32
N ALA A 275 21.30 24.72 -17.81
CA ALA A 275 20.14 23.85 -17.88
C ALA A 275 19.21 24.22 -19.04
N SER A 276 18.69 23.20 -19.74
CA SER A 276 17.67 23.36 -20.77
C SER A 276 16.30 23.34 -20.12
N HIS A 277 15.62 24.50 -20.16
CA HIS A 277 14.33 24.77 -19.54
C HIS A 277 13.23 25.01 -20.60
N PRO A 278 12.08 24.33 -20.54
CA PRO A 278 10.90 24.79 -21.26
C PRO A 278 10.43 26.14 -20.68
N LYS A 279 9.92 27.03 -21.53
CA LYS A 279 9.17 28.22 -21.07
C LYS A 279 7.72 27.80 -20.85
N GLY A 280 7.25 27.83 -19.61
CA GLY A 280 5.84 27.68 -19.28
C GLY A 280 5.04 28.96 -19.57
N ASN A 281 3.71 28.85 -19.51
CA ASN A 281 2.81 30.00 -19.61
C ASN A 281 2.77 30.76 -18.26
N PRO A 282 3.14 32.06 -18.19
CA PRO A 282 3.10 32.84 -16.95
C PRO A 282 1.71 33.06 -16.31
N GLN A 283 0.62 32.68 -16.98
CA GLN A 283 -0.75 32.65 -16.43
C GLN A 283 -1.12 31.30 -15.80
N LYS A 284 -0.19 30.34 -15.77
CA LYS A 284 -0.33 29.01 -15.16
C LYS A 284 0.86 28.72 -14.25
N SER A 285 0.61 28.03 -13.16
CA SER A 285 1.66 27.48 -12.31
C SER A 285 2.07 26.09 -12.82
N PRO A 286 3.37 25.72 -12.81
CA PRO A 286 3.80 24.36 -13.13
C PRO A 286 3.27 23.35 -12.09
N GLU A 287 3.49 22.06 -12.35
CA GLU A 287 3.31 21.05 -11.31
C GLU A 287 4.35 21.25 -10.21
N LEU A 288 3.96 21.07 -8.94
CA LEU A 288 4.93 20.99 -7.85
C LEU A 288 5.56 19.60 -7.93
N LEU A 289 6.84 19.54 -8.30
CA LEU A 289 7.62 18.31 -8.31
C LEU A 289 8.73 18.45 -7.27
N GLN A 290 8.72 17.57 -6.26
CA GLN A 290 9.64 17.55 -5.13
C GLN A 290 10.98 16.89 -5.45
N THR A 291 11.06 16.20 -6.59
CA THR A 291 12.27 15.59 -7.13
C THR A 291 12.99 16.51 -8.14
N GLY A 292 14.15 16.08 -8.63
CA GLY A 292 14.88 16.75 -9.71
C GLY A 292 15.70 17.96 -9.25
N LYS A 293 16.29 18.67 -10.22
CA LYS A 293 17.33 19.68 -9.96
C LYS A 293 16.85 20.84 -9.07
N LEU A 294 17.71 21.23 -8.13
CA LEU A 294 17.67 22.55 -7.47
C LEU A 294 18.68 23.48 -8.14
N PHE A 295 18.32 24.76 -8.27
CA PHE A 295 19.19 25.84 -8.75
C PHE A 295 19.61 26.81 -7.62
N VAL A 296 19.10 26.55 -6.41
CA VAL A 296 19.42 27.21 -5.14
C VAL A 296 20.12 26.23 -4.18
N ASP A 297 20.79 26.75 -3.16
CA ASP A 297 21.32 25.97 -2.02
C ASP A 297 20.37 26.16 -0.84
N CYS A 298 19.41 25.25 -0.67
CA CYS A 298 18.36 25.33 0.35
C CYS A 298 18.85 25.41 1.81
N LEU A 299 20.14 25.17 2.07
CA LEU A 299 20.76 25.33 3.38
C LEU A 299 21.30 26.75 3.63
N LYS A 300 21.51 27.54 2.58
CA LYS A 300 22.15 28.87 2.65
C LYS A 300 21.24 29.96 2.12
N ASP A 301 20.83 29.82 0.86
CA ASP A 301 20.04 30.81 0.13
C ASP A 301 18.79 31.18 0.96
N SER A 302 18.48 32.47 0.98
CA SER A 302 17.38 33.03 1.77
C SER A 302 16.02 32.76 1.14
N ALA A 303 14.98 32.79 1.97
CA ALA A 303 13.59 32.84 1.53
C ALA A 303 13.35 33.98 0.53
N TRP A 304 14.04 35.12 0.73
CA TRP A 304 13.91 36.31 -0.11
C TRP A 304 14.53 36.11 -1.48
N GLU A 305 15.71 35.50 -1.59
CA GLU A 305 16.31 35.09 -2.87
C GLU A 305 15.46 34.02 -3.57
N ILE A 306 14.93 33.04 -2.84
CA ILE A 306 14.03 32.00 -3.38
C ILE A 306 12.76 32.66 -3.97
N ILE A 307 12.16 33.61 -3.25
CA ILE A 307 11.00 34.38 -3.73
C ILE A 307 11.37 35.23 -4.94
N GLU A 308 12.50 35.95 -4.95
CA GLU A 308 12.91 36.78 -6.11
C GLU A 308 13.17 35.93 -7.36
N LEU A 309 13.82 34.77 -7.20
CA LEU A 309 14.06 33.80 -8.27
C LEU A 309 12.75 33.19 -8.80
N ALA A 310 11.78 32.90 -7.93
CA ALA A 310 10.48 32.40 -8.32
C ALA A 310 9.61 33.48 -9.02
N GLN A 311 9.64 34.74 -8.55
CA GLN A 311 8.93 35.87 -9.16
C GLN A 311 9.34 36.10 -10.62
N LYS A 312 10.58 35.74 -11.02
CA LYS A 312 11.04 35.83 -12.42
C LYS A 312 10.20 34.98 -13.36
N TYR A 313 9.53 33.91 -12.89
CA TYR A 313 8.59 33.13 -13.69
C TYR A 313 7.44 34.00 -14.25
N LYS A 314 6.92 34.96 -13.45
CA LYS A 314 5.81 35.86 -13.83
C LYS A 314 6.09 36.63 -15.12
N LYS A 315 7.36 36.90 -15.43
CA LYS A 315 7.81 37.61 -16.64
C LYS A 315 8.42 36.71 -17.72
N THR A 316 9.01 35.57 -17.34
CA THR A 316 9.85 34.75 -18.24
C THR A 316 9.26 33.39 -18.62
N GLY A 317 8.32 32.88 -17.83
CA GLY A 317 7.85 31.49 -17.90
C GLY A 317 8.87 30.46 -17.43
N GLN A 318 9.98 30.86 -16.81
CA GLN A 318 11.07 29.96 -16.39
C GLN A 318 11.19 29.94 -14.87
N ASN A 319 11.16 28.73 -14.28
CA ASN A 319 11.39 28.53 -12.85
C ASN A 319 12.90 28.54 -12.60
N GLN A 320 13.38 29.52 -11.83
CA GLN A 320 14.81 29.69 -11.52
C GLN A 320 15.23 29.07 -10.17
N VAL A 321 14.32 28.39 -9.47
CA VAL A 321 14.57 27.73 -8.18
C VAL A 321 14.73 26.22 -8.34
N TYR A 322 13.86 25.57 -9.12
CA TYR A 322 13.92 24.12 -9.35
C TYR A 322 13.52 23.70 -10.77
N GLY A 323 14.00 22.53 -11.20
CA GLY A 323 13.81 22.00 -12.54
C GLY A 323 12.45 21.32 -12.71
N SER A 324 11.46 22.04 -13.21
CA SER A 324 10.10 21.55 -13.51
C SER A 324 10.04 20.65 -14.77
N ARG A 325 10.79 19.54 -14.76
CA ARG A 325 10.69 18.50 -15.79
C ARG A 325 9.73 17.41 -15.34
N ASN A 326 8.77 17.06 -16.19
CA ASN A 326 7.81 15.98 -15.96
C ASN A 326 8.48 14.60 -16.13
N GLU A 327 9.50 14.33 -15.31
CA GLU A 327 10.31 13.12 -15.30
C GLU A 327 10.44 12.57 -13.87
N VAL A 328 9.95 11.36 -13.62
CA VAL A 328 10.23 10.59 -12.40
C VAL A 328 11.29 9.54 -12.73
N GLN A 329 12.20 9.30 -11.78
CA GLN A 329 13.26 8.29 -11.87
C GLN A 329 13.12 7.31 -10.73
N PHE A 330 13.40 6.04 -11.02
CA PHE A 330 13.48 4.96 -10.04
C PHE A 330 14.94 4.49 -9.88
N PRO A 331 15.27 3.81 -8.77
CA PRO A 331 16.54 3.09 -8.62
C PRO A 331 16.72 2.02 -9.70
N GLU A 332 17.97 1.57 -9.89
CA GLU A 332 18.32 0.38 -10.67
C GLU A 332 18.75 -0.75 -9.72
N PRO A 333 18.42 -2.02 -10.00
CA PRO A 333 19.02 -3.17 -9.32
C PRO A 333 20.54 -3.22 -9.49
N SER A 334 21.23 -3.79 -8.50
CA SER A 334 22.69 -3.88 -8.48
C SER A 334 23.15 -5.27 -8.00
N PRO A 335 23.84 -6.08 -8.83
CA PRO A 335 24.30 -7.42 -8.44
C PRO A 335 25.24 -7.45 -7.23
N LEU A 336 25.87 -6.32 -6.88
CA LEU A 336 26.68 -6.20 -5.67
C LEU A 336 25.83 -6.18 -4.39
N LEU A 337 24.58 -5.67 -4.45
CA LEU A 337 23.64 -5.73 -3.33
C LEU A 337 23.18 -7.17 -3.09
N GLU A 338 22.76 -7.85 -4.15
CA GLU A 338 22.36 -9.26 -4.12
C GLU A 338 23.47 -10.14 -3.51
N THR A 339 24.74 -9.91 -3.91
CA THR A 339 25.89 -10.64 -3.36
C THR A 339 26.08 -10.36 -1.86
N ASN A 340 26.08 -9.08 -1.45
CA ASN A 340 26.28 -8.69 -0.05
C ASN A 340 25.16 -9.18 0.88
N GLU A 341 23.91 -9.15 0.41
CA GLU A 341 22.74 -9.63 1.15
C GLU A 341 22.73 -11.16 1.24
N GLU A 342 23.04 -11.87 0.16
CA GLU A 342 23.24 -13.32 0.21
C GLU A 342 24.31 -13.71 1.24
N ASP A 343 25.44 -13.02 1.27
CA ASP A 343 26.54 -13.33 2.19
C ASP A 343 26.21 -12.93 3.64
N PHE A 344 25.43 -11.86 3.85
CA PHE A 344 24.83 -11.55 5.14
C PHE A 344 23.95 -12.69 5.65
N PHE A 345 23.00 -13.19 4.84
CA PHE A 345 22.13 -14.30 5.24
C PHE A 345 22.90 -15.62 5.44
N LYS A 346 23.88 -15.93 4.59
CA LYS A 346 24.77 -17.10 4.78
C LYS A 346 25.53 -17.03 6.10
N SER A 347 26.01 -15.84 6.49
CA SER A 347 26.71 -15.66 7.77
C SER A 347 25.82 -15.86 9.01
N HIS A 348 24.49 -15.75 8.85
CA HIS A 348 23.47 -16.05 9.86
C HIS A 348 22.85 -17.45 9.66
N GLY A 349 23.53 -18.35 8.94
CA GLY A 349 23.16 -19.76 8.82
C GLY A 349 22.09 -20.10 7.77
N TYR A 350 21.60 -19.12 6.99
CA TYR A 350 20.69 -19.40 5.89
C TYR A 350 21.40 -20.19 4.77
N SER A 351 20.76 -21.27 4.30
CA SER A 351 21.19 -22.02 3.14
C SER A 351 20.17 -21.91 2.01
N LYS A 352 20.60 -21.33 0.88
CA LYS A 352 19.75 -21.13 -0.31
C LYS A 352 19.37 -22.49 -0.92
N LYS A 353 18.09 -22.69 -1.23
CA LYS A 353 17.59 -23.95 -1.80
C LYS A 353 18.23 -24.26 -3.15
N THR A 354 18.56 -25.54 -3.36
CA THR A 354 19.08 -26.06 -4.64
C THR A 354 18.02 -26.82 -5.46
N SER A 355 16.89 -27.18 -4.85
CA SER A 355 15.75 -27.88 -5.45
C SER A 355 14.48 -27.01 -5.46
N GLY A 356 13.46 -27.44 -6.21
CA GLY A 356 12.25 -26.66 -6.52
C GLY A 356 12.27 -26.09 -7.94
N ASP A 357 11.36 -25.18 -8.25
CA ASP A 357 11.29 -24.48 -9.54
C ASP A 357 12.36 -23.37 -9.64
N ASP A 358 12.56 -22.72 -10.78
CA ASP A 358 13.63 -21.71 -10.92
C ASP A 358 13.36 -20.44 -10.11
N HIS A 359 12.11 -19.97 -10.09
CA HIS A 359 11.69 -18.85 -9.25
C HIS A 359 11.88 -19.15 -7.75
N GLU A 360 11.52 -20.35 -7.28
CA GLU A 360 11.68 -20.75 -5.87
C GLU A 360 13.14 -20.71 -5.39
N LYS A 361 14.10 -20.97 -6.28
CA LYS A 361 15.54 -20.87 -5.99
C LYS A 361 16.04 -19.43 -6.02
N LYS A 362 15.37 -18.53 -6.75
CA LYS A 362 15.70 -17.10 -6.84
C LYS A 362 15.16 -16.28 -5.66
N ARG A 363 14.07 -16.73 -5.00
CA ARG A 363 13.49 -16.08 -3.82
C ARG A 363 14.55 -15.65 -2.79
N LEU A 364 14.45 -14.42 -2.33
CA LEU A 364 15.16 -13.96 -1.13
C LEU A 364 14.45 -14.47 0.13
N PRO A 365 15.18 -14.81 1.20
CA PRO A 365 14.56 -15.05 2.50
C PRO A 365 14.03 -13.73 3.09
N VAL A 366 12.93 -13.80 3.84
CA VAL A 366 12.57 -12.69 4.73
C VAL A 366 13.46 -12.71 5.98
N THR A 367 13.79 -11.54 6.52
CA THR A 367 14.37 -11.43 7.85
C THR A 367 13.30 -11.70 8.91
N VAL A 368 13.59 -12.60 9.85
CA VAL A 368 12.77 -12.88 11.03
C VAL A 368 13.51 -12.44 12.29
N ILE A 369 12.88 -11.58 13.08
CA ILE A 369 13.29 -11.23 14.43
C ILE A 369 12.43 -12.02 15.40
N LYS A 370 13.04 -12.64 16.41
CA LYS A 370 12.31 -13.23 17.54
C LYS A 370 12.08 -12.19 18.63
N ALA A 371 10.83 -11.91 18.98
CA ALA A 371 10.52 -11.04 20.10
C ALA A 371 10.85 -11.71 21.45
N SER A 372 11.24 -10.91 22.44
CA SER A 372 11.23 -11.30 23.86
C SER A 372 10.78 -10.12 24.73
N LYS A 373 10.56 -10.39 26.01
CA LYS A 373 10.24 -9.37 27.03
C LYS A 373 11.43 -8.48 27.41
N ASP A 374 12.63 -8.88 26.99
CA ASP A 374 13.90 -8.19 27.28
C ASP A 374 14.31 -7.23 26.16
N LEU A 375 13.72 -7.37 24.97
CA LEU A 375 13.95 -6.46 23.83
C LEU A 375 13.27 -5.12 24.08
N LYS A 376 14.04 -4.04 23.90
CA LYS A 376 13.56 -2.68 24.18
C LYS A 376 13.04 -2.00 22.93
N ASP A 377 12.22 -0.98 23.14
CA ASP A 377 11.53 -0.26 22.09
C ASP A 377 12.53 0.52 21.19
N GLU A 378 13.69 0.91 21.73
CA GLU A 378 14.78 1.49 20.96
C GLU A 378 15.52 0.49 20.05
N ASP A 379 15.57 -0.80 20.41
CA ASP A 379 16.18 -1.84 19.56
C ASP A 379 15.34 -2.06 18.30
N TYR A 380 14.00 -2.05 18.43
CA TYR A 380 13.08 -2.03 17.29
C TYR A 380 13.29 -0.77 16.45
N ALA A 381 13.23 0.42 17.04
CA ALA A 381 13.39 1.68 16.31
C ALA A 381 14.71 1.73 15.52
N LYS A 382 15.81 1.25 16.11
CA LYS A 382 17.14 1.18 15.49
C LYS A 382 17.23 0.17 14.34
N PHE A 383 16.65 -1.02 14.48
CA PHE A 383 16.67 -2.04 13.43
C PHE A 383 15.78 -1.62 12.24
N PHE A 384 14.51 -1.33 12.51
CA PHE A 384 13.48 -1.15 11.48
C PHE A 384 13.66 0.16 10.67
N SER A 385 14.34 1.18 11.22
CA SER A 385 14.76 2.37 10.46
C SER A 385 15.70 2.07 9.27
N ASN A 386 16.26 0.86 9.19
CA ASN A 386 17.24 0.45 8.19
C ASN A 386 16.85 -0.87 7.49
N CYS A 387 15.54 -1.19 7.43
CA CYS A 387 14.99 -2.42 6.86
C CYS A 387 13.88 -2.11 5.83
N SER A 388 13.77 -2.90 4.76
CA SER A 388 12.61 -2.82 3.83
C SER A 388 11.45 -3.70 4.28
N ILE A 389 11.74 -4.94 4.70
CA ILE A 389 10.72 -5.86 5.19
C ILE A 389 11.29 -6.90 6.16
N ALA A 390 10.61 -7.10 7.28
CA ALA A 390 10.93 -8.15 8.24
C ALA A 390 9.70 -8.56 9.07
N VAL A 391 9.71 -9.81 9.53
CA VAL A 391 8.73 -10.36 10.47
C VAL A 391 9.28 -10.24 11.88
N VAL A 392 8.48 -9.78 12.83
CA VAL A 392 8.70 -10.02 14.26
C VAL A 392 7.78 -11.17 14.69
N GLU A 393 8.35 -12.36 14.81
CA GLU A 393 7.63 -13.51 15.35
C GLU A 393 7.51 -13.40 16.87
N ASP A 394 6.46 -14.04 17.41
CA ASP A 394 6.15 -14.13 18.85
C ASP A 394 5.87 -12.76 19.52
N PHE A 395 5.68 -11.69 18.73
CA PHE A 395 5.49 -10.30 19.20
C PHE A 395 4.31 -10.15 20.18
N GLY A 396 3.14 -10.70 19.84
CA GLY A 396 1.94 -10.65 20.67
C GLY A 396 2.16 -11.29 22.05
N ALA A 397 2.78 -12.47 22.07
CA ALA A 397 3.10 -13.19 23.30
C ALA A 397 4.20 -12.49 24.13
N ALA A 398 5.18 -11.85 23.48
CA ALA A 398 6.21 -11.07 24.13
C ALA A 398 5.65 -9.80 24.79
N ARG A 399 4.82 -9.02 24.07
CA ARG A 399 4.22 -7.76 24.57
C ARG A 399 2.93 -7.97 25.38
N GLY A 400 2.37 -9.17 25.39
CA GLY A 400 1.14 -9.52 26.10
C GLY A 400 -0.11 -8.91 25.46
N VAL A 401 -0.18 -8.86 24.13
CA VAL A 401 -1.34 -8.39 23.36
C VAL A 401 -2.49 -9.40 23.48
N ASP A 402 -3.71 -8.89 23.65
CA ASP A 402 -4.94 -9.67 23.72
C ASP A 402 -5.63 -9.70 22.35
N ASP A 403 -5.27 -10.70 21.54
CA ASP A 403 -5.73 -10.86 20.15
C ASP A 403 -7.26 -10.92 20.02
N GLU A 404 -7.97 -11.46 21.01
CA GLU A 404 -9.43 -11.59 20.96
C GLU A 404 -10.15 -10.25 21.11
N LYS A 405 -9.50 -9.17 21.54
CA LYS A 405 -10.07 -7.81 21.46
C LYS A 405 -10.20 -7.31 20.01
N PHE A 406 -9.37 -7.82 19.10
CA PHE A 406 -9.38 -7.47 17.67
C PHE A 406 -10.24 -8.44 16.84
N SER A 407 -10.82 -9.49 17.44
CA SER A 407 -11.67 -10.43 16.71
C SER A 407 -13.00 -9.79 16.33
N LEU A 408 -13.58 -10.20 15.19
CA LEU A 408 -14.83 -9.60 14.68
C LEU A 408 -16.01 -9.80 15.65
N GLU A 409 -15.98 -10.85 16.49
CA GLU A 409 -16.98 -11.06 17.54
C GLU A 409 -16.81 -10.12 18.75
N SER A 410 -15.61 -9.61 19.03
CA SER A 410 -15.41 -8.53 20.01
C SER A 410 -15.79 -7.18 19.41
N LEU A 411 -15.39 -6.91 18.17
CA LEU A 411 -15.69 -5.66 17.48
C LEU A 411 -17.18 -5.48 17.18
N SER A 412 -17.94 -6.55 16.90
CA SER A 412 -19.40 -6.51 16.70
C SER A 412 -20.21 -6.15 17.96
N LYS A 413 -19.54 -6.00 19.12
CA LYS A 413 -20.13 -5.48 20.38
C LYS A 413 -19.83 -3.99 20.58
N LEU A 414 -19.00 -3.39 19.72
CA LEU A 414 -18.44 -2.05 19.87
C LEU A 414 -18.74 -1.13 18.68
N ILE A 415 -18.93 -1.69 17.48
CA ILE A 415 -19.29 -1.00 16.23
C ILE A 415 -20.78 -1.27 15.96
N ASP A 416 -21.53 -0.30 15.40
CA ASP A 416 -22.91 -0.51 14.97
C ASP A 416 -22.97 -1.64 13.93
N GLY A 417 -23.85 -2.61 14.15
CA GLY A 417 -24.10 -3.70 13.19
C GLY A 417 -24.53 -3.21 11.80
N LYS A 418 -25.10 -2.00 11.71
CA LYS A 418 -25.49 -1.34 10.46
C LYS A 418 -24.34 -0.66 9.71
N THR A 419 -23.16 -0.47 10.33
CA THR A 419 -22.01 0.16 9.66
C THR A 419 -21.72 -0.51 8.33
N GLU A 420 -21.68 0.28 7.26
CA GLU A 420 -21.32 -0.21 5.92
C GLU A 420 -19.83 -0.56 5.87
N VAL A 421 -19.52 -1.77 5.41
CA VAL A 421 -18.16 -2.29 5.30
C VAL A 421 -17.86 -2.79 3.88
N GLU A 422 -16.63 -2.53 3.42
CA GLU A 422 -16.19 -2.97 2.10
C GLU A 422 -15.75 -4.43 2.11
N VAL A 423 -16.23 -5.18 1.13
CA VAL A 423 -15.93 -6.60 0.94
C VAL A 423 -15.42 -6.86 -0.47
N LEU A 424 -14.29 -7.58 -0.55
CA LEU A 424 -13.76 -8.11 -1.81
C LEU A 424 -14.16 -9.58 -1.92
N MET A 425 -15.06 -9.88 -2.85
CA MET A 425 -15.49 -11.24 -3.16
C MET A 425 -14.53 -11.85 -4.19
N THR A 426 -13.98 -13.03 -3.88
CA THR A 426 -13.03 -13.79 -4.73
C THR A 426 -13.26 -15.29 -4.58
N ILE A 427 -12.93 -16.09 -5.60
CA ILE A 427 -12.85 -17.55 -5.43
C ILE A 427 -11.52 -17.86 -4.70
N PRO A 428 -11.54 -18.62 -3.60
CA PRO A 428 -10.37 -18.84 -2.77
C PRO A 428 -9.42 -19.87 -3.40
N GLU A 429 -8.32 -19.40 -3.96
CA GLU A 429 -7.25 -20.22 -4.57
C GLU A 429 -6.04 -20.38 -3.63
N HIS A 430 -5.09 -21.26 -4.00
CA HIS A 430 -3.73 -21.26 -3.40
C HIS A 430 -3.08 -19.87 -3.54
N SER A 431 -2.08 -19.57 -2.71
CA SER A 431 -1.36 -18.27 -2.71
C SER A 431 -0.91 -17.86 -4.12
N ASP A 432 -0.24 -18.78 -4.84
CA ASP A 432 0.29 -18.59 -6.20
C ASP A 432 -0.78 -18.61 -7.33
N GLY A 433 -2.08 -18.83 -7.02
CA GLY A 433 -3.13 -18.98 -8.04
C GLY A 433 -3.80 -17.66 -8.47
N ASN A 434 -4.08 -17.49 -9.76
CA ASN A 434 -4.91 -16.41 -10.32
C ASN A 434 -5.72 -16.90 -11.53
N THR A 435 -6.65 -17.84 -11.31
CA THR A 435 -7.20 -18.70 -12.36
C THR A 435 -8.52 -18.15 -12.93
N ARG A 436 -8.44 -17.28 -13.96
CA ARG A 436 -9.63 -16.67 -14.60
C ARG A 436 -10.69 -17.67 -15.09
N ALA A 437 -10.30 -18.90 -15.41
CA ALA A 437 -11.21 -19.99 -15.80
C ALA A 437 -12.13 -20.51 -14.66
N LEU A 438 -11.88 -20.15 -13.40
CA LEU A 438 -12.79 -20.42 -12.27
C LEU A 438 -14.01 -19.51 -12.23
N TYR A 439 -14.06 -18.45 -13.04
CA TYR A 439 -15.12 -17.42 -13.04
C TYR A 439 -15.93 -17.47 -14.34
N ASN A 440 -17.17 -16.99 -14.34
CA ASN A 440 -17.97 -16.87 -15.57
C ASN A 440 -17.35 -15.82 -16.51
N ASP A 441 -17.57 -15.93 -17.82
CA ASP A 441 -17.06 -14.96 -18.79
C ASP A 441 -17.79 -13.60 -18.66
N ASP A 442 -17.04 -12.52 -18.50
CA ASP A 442 -17.54 -11.15 -18.67
C ASP A 442 -17.22 -10.65 -20.09
N GLU A 443 -18.12 -9.87 -20.71
CA GLU A 443 -17.83 -9.24 -22.00
C GLU A 443 -16.72 -8.17 -21.88
N GLY A 444 -15.50 -8.51 -22.32
CA GLY A 444 -14.45 -7.52 -22.58
C GLY A 444 -13.02 -7.93 -22.22
N VAL A 445 -12.82 -8.95 -21.37
CA VAL A 445 -11.48 -9.40 -20.93
C VAL A 445 -11.15 -10.74 -21.59
N SER A 446 -9.98 -10.85 -22.23
CA SER A 446 -9.74 -11.92 -23.22
C SER A 446 -8.41 -12.66 -23.14
N ASP A 447 -7.76 -12.75 -21.97
CA ASP A 447 -6.56 -13.59 -21.82
C ASP A 447 -6.45 -14.24 -20.43
N ASN A 448 -6.06 -15.52 -20.41
CA ASN A 448 -5.66 -16.24 -19.19
C ASN A 448 -4.21 -15.90 -18.78
N ASN A 449 -3.45 -15.20 -19.63
CA ASN A 449 -2.07 -14.76 -19.37
C ASN A 449 -1.98 -13.39 -18.65
N SER A 450 -3.11 -12.90 -18.12
CA SER A 450 -3.25 -11.65 -17.37
C SER A 450 -2.83 -11.81 -15.91
N TRP A 451 -2.18 -10.79 -15.34
CA TRP A 451 -1.96 -10.71 -13.88
C TRP A 451 -3.16 -10.12 -13.13
N GLU A 452 -4.18 -9.64 -13.83
CA GLU A 452 -5.34 -9.00 -13.22
C GLU A 452 -6.14 -9.99 -12.36
N MET A 453 -6.40 -9.62 -11.10
CA MET A 453 -7.18 -10.41 -10.16
C MET A 453 -8.67 -10.16 -10.39
N HIS A 454 -9.42 -11.20 -10.74
CA HIS A 454 -10.87 -11.10 -10.71
C HIS A 454 -11.35 -11.00 -9.24
N ASN A 455 -11.76 -9.81 -8.83
CA ASN A 455 -12.30 -9.52 -7.51
C ASN A 455 -13.52 -8.60 -7.64
N ILE A 456 -14.60 -8.89 -6.92
CA ILE A 456 -15.84 -8.11 -6.98
C ILE A 456 -16.04 -7.38 -5.66
N ARG A 457 -15.97 -6.06 -5.73
CA ARG A 457 -16.19 -5.15 -4.61
C ARG A 457 -17.68 -5.02 -4.32
N LYS A 458 -18.08 -5.24 -3.07
CA LYS A 458 -19.44 -5.04 -2.55
C LYS A 458 -19.39 -4.31 -1.21
N ILE A 459 -20.53 -3.73 -0.85
CA ILE A 459 -20.77 -3.16 0.48
C ILE A 459 -21.83 -4.01 1.16
N PHE A 460 -21.62 -4.31 2.45
CA PHE A 460 -22.58 -5.00 3.30
C PHE A 460 -22.60 -4.35 4.68
N SER A 461 -23.61 -4.65 5.51
CA SER A 461 -23.58 -4.27 6.92
C SER A 461 -22.59 -5.13 7.71
N PHE A 462 -21.91 -4.53 8.69
CA PHE A 462 -20.91 -5.21 9.51
C PHE A 462 -21.47 -6.44 10.23
N GLU A 463 -22.72 -6.38 10.71
CA GLU A 463 -23.42 -7.50 11.35
C GLU A 463 -23.56 -8.71 10.43
N LYS A 464 -23.93 -8.50 9.16
CA LYS A 464 -24.08 -9.59 8.17
C LYS A 464 -22.75 -10.32 7.97
N LEU A 465 -21.66 -9.56 7.92
CA LEU A 465 -20.32 -10.11 7.72
C LEU A 465 -19.78 -10.79 8.98
N ALA A 466 -19.97 -10.21 10.16
CA ALA A 466 -19.60 -10.83 11.44
C ALA A 466 -20.33 -12.17 11.66
N LYS A 467 -21.63 -12.25 11.28
CA LYS A 467 -22.41 -13.51 11.29
C LYS A 467 -21.82 -14.56 10.34
N TYR A 468 -21.50 -14.18 9.10
CA TYR A 468 -20.85 -15.07 8.12
C TYR A 468 -19.52 -15.63 8.64
N TYR A 469 -18.63 -14.77 9.18
CA TYR A 469 -17.34 -15.22 9.73
C TYR A 469 -17.53 -16.18 10.92
N LYS A 470 -18.47 -15.89 11.82
CA LYS A 470 -18.77 -16.75 12.97
C LYS A 470 -19.29 -18.13 12.54
N GLU A 471 -20.10 -18.21 11.50
CA GLU A 471 -20.59 -19.49 10.97
C GLU A 471 -19.49 -20.26 10.22
N CYS A 472 -18.67 -19.60 9.39
CA CYS A 472 -17.50 -20.21 8.76
C CYS A 472 -16.51 -20.77 9.79
N ASP A 473 -16.25 -20.05 10.89
CA ASP A 473 -15.43 -20.53 12.01
C ASP A 473 -16.03 -21.79 12.65
N ARG A 474 -17.35 -21.79 12.89
CA ARG A 474 -18.08 -22.92 13.49
C ARG A 474 -17.96 -24.19 12.64
N ILE A 475 -18.42 -24.15 11.39
CA ILE A 475 -18.45 -25.33 10.51
C ILE A 475 -17.04 -25.87 10.20
N SER A 476 -16.05 -24.98 10.06
CA SER A 476 -14.66 -25.37 9.81
C SER A 476 -14.01 -26.03 11.04
N SER A 477 -14.31 -25.54 12.24
CA SER A 477 -13.81 -26.13 13.50
C SER A 477 -14.47 -27.48 13.81
N GLU A 478 -15.78 -27.62 13.56
CA GLU A 478 -16.52 -28.88 13.74
C GLU A 478 -16.04 -29.97 12.77
N ALA A 479 -15.86 -29.62 11.48
CA ALA A 479 -15.33 -30.55 10.49
C ALA A 479 -13.87 -30.95 10.78
N CYS A 480 -13.04 -30.02 11.27
CA CYS A 480 -11.68 -30.35 11.72
C CYS A 480 -11.69 -31.34 12.89
N ALA A 481 -12.56 -31.15 13.89
CA ALA A 481 -12.73 -32.09 15.00
C ALA A 481 -13.15 -33.48 14.50
N ARG A 482 -14.14 -33.55 13.59
CA ARG A 482 -14.58 -34.81 12.96
C ARG A 482 -13.48 -35.49 12.15
N LEU A 483 -12.58 -34.72 11.53
CA LEU A 483 -11.43 -35.27 10.80
C LEU A 483 -10.38 -35.86 11.75
N VAL A 484 -10.19 -35.28 12.94
CA VAL A 484 -9.29 -35.83 13.98
C VAL A 484 -9.88 -37.07 14.66
N ASP A 485 -11.19 -37.12 14.85
CA ASP A 485 -11.89 -38.27 15.45
C ASP A 485 -12.07 -39.44 14.45
N THR A 486 -12.53 -39.14 13.23
CA THR A 486 -12.87 -40.13 12.18
C THR A 486 -12.13 -39.90 10.85
N PRO A 487 -10.77 -39.90 10.81
CA PRO A 487 -9.96 -39.60 9.61
C PRO A 487 -10.09 -40.61 8.44
N TYR A 488 -10.96 -41.61 8.58
CA TYR A 488 -11.37 -42.52 7.50
C TYR A 488 -12.67 -42.10 6.81
N LYS A 489 -13.48 -41.21 7.41
CA LYS A 489 -14.63 -40.51 6.80
C LYS A 489 -14.21 -39.21 6.08
N HIS A 490 -12.95 -39.10 5.68
CA HIS A 490 -12.34 -37.87 5.17
C HIS A 490 -13.10 -37.24 3.99
N GLU A 491 -13.44 -38.01 2.95
CA GLU A 491 -14.18 -37.47 1.79
C GLU A 491 -15.62 -37.06 2.14
N GLU A 492 -16.30 -37.80 3.02
CA GLU A 492 -17.64 -37.47 3.57
C GLU A 492 -17.62 -36.12 4.31
N ILE A 493 -16.64 -35.93 5.20
CA ILE A 493 -16.44 -34.68 5.95
C ILE A 493 -16.14 -33.50 5.00
N VAL A 494 -15.38 -33.74 3.93
CA VAL A 494 -15.04 -32.73 2.92
C VAL A 494 -16.27 -32.34 2.08
N GLU A 495 -17.09 -33.31 1.66
CA GLU A 495 -18.28 -33.05 0.85
C GLU A 495 -19.38 -32.35 1.65
N GLU A 496 -19.58 -32.73 2.91
CA GLU A 496 -20.47 -32.01 3.84
C GLU A 496 -19.96 -30.59 4.14
N LEU A 497 -18.65 -30.40 4.40
CA LEU A 497 -18.10 -29.07 4.67
C LEU A 497 -18.18 -28.15 3.45
N ILE A 498 -18.01 -28.67 2.22
CA ILE A 498 -18.26 -27.91 0.99
C ILE A 498 -19.72 -27.45 0.95
N LYS A 499 -20.67 -28.36 1.20
CA LYS A 499 -22.09 -28.02 1.23
C LYS A 499 -22.39 -26.93 2.27
N SER A 500 -21.90 -27.07 3.50
CA SER A 500 -22.14 -26.08 4.56
C SER A 500 -21.54 -24.70 4.25
N HIS A 501 -20.36 -24.62 3.59
CA HIS A 501 -19.83 -23.32 3.14
C HIS A 501 -20.66 -22.71 2.00
N LEU A 502 -21.20 -23.53 1.08
CA LEU A 502 -22.10 -23.07 0.02
C LEU A 502 -23.47 -22.59 0.56
N GLU A 503 -23.93 -23.15 1.67
CA GLU A 503 -25.16 -22.73 2.37
C GLU A 503 -24.95 -21.51 3.27
N ALA A 504 -23.77 -21.36 3.89
CA ALA A 504 -23.44 -20.27 4.81
C ALA A 504 -22.94 -18.98 4.13
N GLN A 505 -22.43 -19.06 2.89
CA GLN A 505 -21.82 -17.92 2.21
C GLN A 505 -22.79 -16.78 1.88
N ILE A 506 -22.28 -15.55 1.91
CA ILE A 506 -23.00 -14.39 1.40
C ILE A 506 -23.26 -14.61 -0.10
N SER A 507 -24.54 -14.54 -0.49
CA SER A 507 -25.02 -14.82 -1.86
C SER A 507 -24.14 -14.17 -2.93
N PRO A 508 -23.42 -14.97 -3.75
CA PRO A 508 -22.44 -14.43 -4.68
C PRO A 508 -23.11 -13.82 -5.93
N PRO A 509 -22.54 -12.75 -6.51
CA PRO A 509 -22.92 -12.22 -7.81
C PRO A 509 -22.85 -13.23 -8.96
N GLU A 510 -23.60 -12.97 -10.04
CA GLU A 510 -23.72 -13.87 -11.21
C GLU A 510 -22.39 -14.12 -11.96
N GLN A 511 -21.36 -13.31 -11.75
CA GLN A 511 -20.00 -13.55 -12.26
C GLN A 511 -19.33 -14.79 -11.65
N PHE A 512 -19.80 -15.24 -10.47
CA PHE A 512 -19.33 -16.47 -9.84
C PHE A 512 -20.17 -17.67 -10.34
N PRO A 513 -19.53 -18.75 -10.83
CA PRO A 513 -20.28 -19.94 -11.24
C PRO A 513 -20.96 -20.64 -10.07
N ALA A 514 -22.12 -21.24 -10.37
CA ALA A 514 -22.92 -21.97 -9.40
C ALA A 514 -22.10 -23.12 -8.77
N GLY A 515 -22.18 -23.24 -7.44
CA GLY A 515 -21.45 -24.24 -6.67
C GLY A 515 -19.99 -23.90 -6.36
N ALA A 516 -19.48 -22.73 -6.73
CA ALA A 516 -18.20 -22.23 -6.21
C ALA A 516 -18.35 -21.70 -4.77
N ILE A 517 -17.39 -22.03 -3.90
CA ILE A 517 -17.20 -21.34 -2.63
C ILE A 517 -16.57 -19.97 -2.93
N VAL A 518 -17.07 -18.90 -2.31
CA VAL A 518 -16.60 -17.52 -2.52
C VAL A 518 -16.16 -16.90 -1.20
N SER A 519 -14.90 -16.48 -1.14
CA SER A 519 -14.33 -15.74 -0.01
C SER A 519 -14.85 -14.30 -0.01
N SER A 520 -15.62 -13.93 1.02
CA SER A 520 -16.04 -12.54 1.29
C SER A 520 -15.04 -11.83 2.21
N PHE A 521 -13.94 -11.33 1.66
CA PHE A 521 -12.84 -10.69 2.41
C PHE A 521 -13.24 -9.29 2.92
N LEU A 522 -13.33 -9.10 4.25
CA LEU A 522 -13.46 -7.78 4.88
C LEU A 522 -12.15 -6.98 4.71
N THR A 523 -12.21 -5.89 3.95
CA THR A 523 -11.07 -5.00 3.73
C THR A 523 -11.32 -3.63 4.34
N ASN A 524 -10.26 -2.99 4.84
CA ASN A 524 -10.27 -1.58 5.24
C ASN A 524 -11.38 -1.19 6.25
N LEU A 525 -11.71 -2.04 7.24
CA LEU A 525 -12.63 -1.65 8.30
C LEU A 525 -11.97 -0.58 9.18
N ASP A 526 -12.45 0.65 9.02
CA ASP A 526 -12.09 1.77 9.88
C ASP A 526 -12.73 1.64 11.26
N LEU A 527 -11.96 1.94 12.30
CA LEU A 527 -12.40 1.89 13.68
C LEU A 527 -12.84 3.29 14.15
N PRO A 528 -14.06 3.46 14.70
CA PRO A 528 -14.49 4.71 15.34
C PRO A 528 -13.61 5.08 16.54
N ASP A 529 -13.55 6.37 16.89
CA ASP A 529 -12.68 6.89 17.95
C ASP A 529 -13.03 6.27 19.32
N GLU A 530 -14.32 6.03 19.61
CA GLU A 530 -14.79 5.36 20.83
C GLU A 530 -14.53 3.84 20.85
N VAL A 531 -14.06 3.26 19.75
CA VAL A 531 -13.55 1.88 19.67
C VAL A 531 -12.02 1.88 19.80
N LEU A 532 -11.34 2.87 19.19
CA LEU A 532 -9.91 3.10 19.36
C LEU A 532 -9.54 3.42 20.82
N GLU A 533 -10.36 4.18 21.53
CA GLU A 533 -10.18 4.44 22.97
C GLU A 533 -10.21 3.14 23.80
N LYS A 534 -11.17 2.25 23.53
CA LYS A 534 -11.27 0.95 24.21
C LYS A 534 -10.09 0.03 23.89
N LEU A 535 -9.61 0.06 22.65
CA LEU A 535 -8.44 -0.69 22.19
C LEU A 535 -7.10 -0.05 22.57
N LYS A 536 -7.08 1.19 23.09
CA LYS A 536 -5.85 1.90 23.45
C LYS A 536 -4.95 1.10 24.39
N THR A 537 -5.53 0.35 25.33
CA THR A 537 -4.80 -0.53 26.26
C THR A 537 -4.00 -1.65 25.58
N GLU A 538 -4.34 -2.02 24.34
CA GLU A 538 -3.57 -2.95 23.52
C GLU A 538 -2.60 -2.24 22.59
N LEU A 539 -3.04 -1.12 22.00
CA LEU A 539 -2.24 -0.32 21.06
C LEU A 539 -1.01 0.30 21.76
N ASP A 540 -1.14 0.70 23.02
CA ASP A 540 -0.04 1.20 23.85
C ASP A 540 1.00 0.13 24.23
N LYS A 541 0.74 -1.16 23.94
CA LYS A 541 1.75 -2.23 24.10
C LYS A 541 2.75 -2.27 22.95
N PHE A 542 2.45 -1.64 21.82
CA PHE A 542 3.33 -1.58 20.65
C PHE A 542 4.47 -0.56 20.90
N PRO A 543 5.73 -0.90 20.54
CA PRO A 543 6.82 0.05 20.55
C PRO A 543 6.53 1.35 19.81
N ASP A 544 7.19 2.42 20.22
CA ASP A 544 6.96 3.78 19.75
C ASP A 544 7.10 3.93 18.21
N CYS A 545 7.96 3.11 17.58
CA CYS A 545 8.14 3.05 16.12
C CYS A 545 7.03 2.28 15.37
N PHE A 546 6.15 1.57 16.07
CA PHE A 546 5.03 0.79 15.53
C PHE A 546 3.66 1.32 15.98
N ASN A 547 3.59 2.15 17.03
CA ASN A 547 2.35 2.75 17.52
C ASN A 547 1.92 3.94 16.65
N PRO A 548 0.76 3.88 15.95
CA PRO A 548 0.33 4.96 15.05
C PRO A 548 0.04 6.28 15.77
N PHE A 549 -0.23 6.24 17.08
CA PHE A 549 -0.52 7.41 17.92
C PHE A 549 0.72 7.97 18.64
N SER A 550 1.92 7.45 18.36
CA SER A 550 3.16 7.96 18.97
C SER A 550 3.36 9.46 18.67
N PRO A 551 3.78 10.29 19.65
CA PRO A 551 4.13 11.70 19.41
C PRO A 551 5.35 11.86 18.47
N ASN A 552 6.09 10.78 18.23
CA ASN A 552 7.20 10.71 17.28
C ASN A 552 6.76 10.33 15.85
N ASN A 553 5.48 9.97 15.64
CA ASN A 553 4.93 9.72 14.30
C ASN A 553 4.72 11.05 13.54
N MET A 554 5.48 11.26 12.47
CA MET A 554 5.41 12.47 11.64
C MET A 554 4.04 12.69 10.97
N LEU A 555 3.20 11.66 10.84
CA LEU A 555 1.83 11.78 10.33
C LEU A 555 0.90 12.58 11.27
N LYS A 556 1.33 12.87 12.51
CA LYS A 556 0.68 13.85 13.41
C LYS A 556 0.52 15.23 12.74
N HIS A 557 1.43 15.59 11.81
CA HIS A 557 1.43 16.87 11.09
C HIS A 557 0.39 16.98 9.97
N VAL A 558 -0.34 15.92 9.64
CA VAL A 558 -1.46 15.98 8.68
C VAL A 558 -2.76 16.38 9.39
N ASP A 559 -3.43 17.42 8.90
CA ASP A 559 -4.76 17.83 9.40
C ASP A 559 -5.84 16.78 9.12
N GLY A 560 -6.64 16.48 10.15
CA GLY A 560 -7.74 15.51 10.11
C GLY A 560 -7.30 14.05 10.24
N THR A 561 -8.27 13.14 10.14
CA THR A 561 -8.03 11.69 10.18
C THR A 561 -7.63 11.20 8.79
N LEU A 562 -6.54 10.42 8.71
CA LEU A 562 -6.23 9.61 7.53
C LEU A 562 -6.49 8.15 7.90
N ASN A 563 -7.71 7.70 7.64
CA ASN A 563 -8.16 6.34 7.86
C ASN A 563 -7.20 5.31 7.21
N GLY A 564 -6.79 4.29 7.97
CA GLY A 564 -5.81 3.28 7.56
C GLY A 564 -4.35 3.74 7.50
N ILE A 565 -4.04 5.00 7.85
CA ILE A 565 -2.69 5.60 7.79
C ILE A 565 -2.29 6.24 9.12
N LYS A 566 -3.21 6.98 9.75
CA LYS A 566 -3.07 7.55 11.11
C LYS A 566 -3.84 6.75 12.16
N THR A 567 -4.73 5.86 11.74
CA THR A 567 -5.55 4.99 12.58
C THR A 567 -5.44 3.54 12.09
N PRO A 568 -5.48 2.54 12.99
CA PRO A 568 -5.57 1.13 12.61
C PRO A 568 -6.80 0.84 11.73
N GLN A 569 -6.64 -0.08 10.78
CA GLN A 569 -7.73 -0.72 10.03
C GLN A 569 -7.75 -2.22 10.31
N ILE A 570 -8.95 -2.78 10.40
CA ILE A 570 -9.16 -4.22 10.57
C ILE A 570 -9.38 -4.89 9.21
N TYR A 571 -8.75 -6.05 9.05
CA TYR A 571 -8.85 -6.91 7.87
C TYR A 571 -9.33 -8.29 8.32
N GLY A 572 -10.64 -8.52 8.32
CA GLY A 572 -11.18 -9.85 8.57
C GLY A 572 -10.87 -10.76 7.37
N LYS A 573 -10.09 -11.82 7.55
CA LYS A 573 -9.70 -12.74 6.46
C LYS A 573 -10.21 -14.16 6.71
N ILE A 574 -10.56 -14.85 5.63
CA ILE A 574 -10.79 -16.30 5.59
C ILE A 574 -9.80 -16.95 4.61
N TYR A 575 -9.88 -18.27 4.42
CA TYR A 575 -8.98 -18.95 3.48
C TYR A 575 -9.13 -18.37 2.07
N GLY A 576 -8.01 -18.13 1.38
CA GLY A 576 -7.99 -17.57 0.02
C GLY A 576 -8.38 -16.08 -0.09
N SER A 577 -8.65 -15.37 1.00
CA SER A 577 -8.78 -13.89 0.98
C SER A 577 -7.44 -13.26 0.57
N LYS A 578 -7.44 -12.48 -0.53
CA LYS A 578 -6.23 -11.88 -1.12
C LYS A 578 -6.32 -10.35 -1.24
N THR A 579 -5.21 -9.69 -0.93
CA THR A 579 -4.98 -8.26 -1.25
C THR A 579 -4.09 -8.20 -2.50
N PRO A 580 -4.41 -7.39 -3.52
CA PRO A 580 -3.57 -7.26 -4.73
C PRO A 580 -2.22 -6.60 -4.43
N GLY A 581 -1.25 -6.79 -5.33
CA GLY A 581 0.04 -6.12 -5.26
C GLY A 581 -0.11 -4.60 -5.36
N HIS A 582 0.50 -3.87 -4.43
CA HIS A 582 0.44 -2.42 -4.34
C HIS A 582 1.70 -1.85 -3.68
N CYS A 583 1.86 -0.52 -3.71
CA CYS A 583 2.80 0.21 -2.86
C CYS A 583 2.01 1.02 -1.83
N GLU A 584 2.59 1.21 -0.65
CA GLU A 584 1.95 1.98 0.42
C GLU A 584 1.73 3.45 0.08
N ASN A 585 0.75 4.07 0.74
CA ASN A 585 0.30 5.42 0.40
C ASN A 585 1.38 6.49 0.65
N GLY A 586 2.09 6.88 -0.42
CA GLY A 586 3.25 7.78 -0.33
C GLY A 586 4.58 7.06 -0.04
N GLY A 587 4.61 5.73 -0.05
CA GLY A 587 5.78 4.93 0.33
C GLY A 587 6.21 5.11 1.78
N ILE A 588 5.25 5.41 2.66
CA ILE A 588 5.41 5.36 4.12
C ILE A 588 5.61 3.92 4.59
N ALA A 589 6.07 3.75 5.83
CA ALA A 589 6.08 2.44 6.47
C ALA A 589 4.67 2.00 6.88
N SER A 590 4.46 0.69 6.94
CA SER A 590 3.20 0.00 7.22
C SER A 590 3.44 -1.12 8.21
N ILE A 591 2.55 -1.22 9.20
CA ILE A 591 2.64 -2.16 10.32
C ILE A 591 1.44 -3.09 10.24
N ASN A 592 1.68 -4.37 9.98
CA ASN A 592 0.63 -5.38 9.97
C ASN A 592 0.80 -6.34 11.15
N TYR A 593 -0.22 -6.45 12.00
CA TYR A 593 -0.23 -7.39 13.12
C TYR A 593 -1.29 -8.48 12.90
N ASN A 594 -0.90 -9.75 12.97
CA ASN A 594 -1.82 -10.87 12.75
C ASN A 594 -2.43 -11.35 14.08
N ALA A 595 -3.47 -10.67 14.54
CA ALA A 595 -4.36 -11.14 15.62
C ALA A 595 -5.30 -12.30 15.18
N GLY A 596 -5.10 -12.87 13.98
CA GLY A 596 -5.91 -13.93 13.42
C GLY A 596 -5.45 -15.34 13.83
N LYS A 597 -6.35 -16.31 13.68
CA LYS A 597 -6.15 -17.72 14.09
C LYS A 597 -5.26 -18.52 13.12
N ALA A 598 -4.91 -17.95 11.96
CA ALA A 598 -4.21 -18.61 10.87
C ALA A 598 -3.09 -17.73 10.28
N SER A 599 -2.12 -18.35 9.62
CA SER A 599 -1.03 -17.63 8.95
C SER A 599 -1.49 -16.88 7.70
N ALA A 600 -0.92 -15.70 7.46
CA ALA A 600 -0.99 -15.03 6.15
C ALA A 600 0.27 -15.33 5.32
N ILE A 601 0.12 -15.49 4.01
CA ILE A 601 1.24 -15.60 3.07
C ILE A 601 1.48 -14.25 2.42
N TRP A 602 2.74 -13.81 2.45
CA TRP A 602 3.19 -12.53 1.91
C TRP A 602 4.08 -12.73 0.70
N TYR A 603 3.96 -11.79 -0.25
CA TYR A 603 4.91 -11.56 -1.32
C TYR A 603 5.44 -10.13 -1.17
N SER A 604 6.73 -9.92 -1.39
CA SER A 604 7.34 -8.59 -1.32
C SER A 604 8.45 -8.43 -2.35
N MET A 605 8.62 -7.20 -2.83
CA MET A 605 9.64 -6.81 -3.79
C MET A 605 10.46 -5.66 -3.21
N ASN A 606 11.79 -5.76 -3.28
CA ASN A 606 12.66 -4.69 -2.81
C ASN A 606 12.62 -3.47 -3.75
N PHE A 607 12.80 -2.29 -3.18
CA PHE A 607 12.54 -0.99 -3.81
C PHE A 607 13.32 -0.75 -5.13
N GLU A 608 14.51 -1.33 -5.28
CA GLU A 608 15.32 -1.22 -6.50
C GLU A 608 14.69 -1.85 -7.76
N PHE A 609 13.73 -2.77 -7.62
CA PHE A 609 13.03 -3.37 -8.76
C PHE A 609 11.79 -2.58 -9.22
N LEU A 610 11.35 -1.58 -8.47
CA LEU A 610 10.06 -0.91 -8.64
C LEU A 610 9.83 -0.34 -10.06
N GLY A 611 10.87 0.27 -10.65
CA GLY A 611 10.78 0.85 -12.00
C GLY A 611 10.60 -0.20 -13.10
N GLU A 612 11.32 -1.33 -13.01
CA GLU A 612 11.26 -2.39 -14.02
C GLU A 612 9.98 -3.23 -13.83
N PHE A 613 9.47 -3.37 -12.60
CA PHE A 613 8.16 -3.93 -12.33
C PHE A 613 7.02 -3.07 -12.89
N GLN A 614 7.03 -1.76 -12.65
CA GLN A 614 6.04 -0.83 -13.25
C GLN A 614 6.07 -0.94 -14.78
N LYS A 615 7.26 -0.94 -15.38
CA LYS A 615 7.44 -1.11 -16.81
C LYS A 615 6.88 -2.45 -17.30
N PHE A 616 7.07 -3.56 -16.56
CA PHE A 616 6.54 -4.87 -16.95
C PHE A 616 5.01 -4.93 -16.80
N MET A 617 4.42 -4.27 -15.79
CA MET A 617 2.96 -4.05 -15.73
C MET A 617 2.46 -3.30 -16.97
N GLU A 618 3.11 -2.20 -17.35
CA GLU A 618 2.76 -1.42 -18.55
C GLU A 618 2.93 -2.24 -19.85
N GLU A 619 3.96 -3.08 -19.95
CA GLU A 619 4.19 -4.02 -21.06
C GLU A 619 3.11 -5.11 -21.14
N LYS A 620 2.52 -5.54 -20.01
CA LYS A 620 1.35 -6.43 -19.94
C LYS A 620 -0.01 -5.69 -20.02
N GLY A 621 0.00 -4.36 -20.15
CA GLY A 621 -1.21 -3.53 -20.32
C GLY A 621 -1.93 -3.13 -19.03
N HIS A 622 -1.34 -3.36 -17.86
CA HIS A 622 -1.89 -3.01 -16.55
C HIS A 622 -1.49 -1.59 -16.12
N ASP A 623 -2.37 -0.87 -15.43
CA ASP A 623 -2.01 0.40 -14.79
C ASP A 623 -1.54 0.19 -13.34
N PHE A 624 -0.39 0.75 -13.03
CA PHE A 624 0.31 0.63 -11.74
C PHE A 624 -0.53 0.99 -10.50
N TYR A 625 -1.52 1.88 -10.63
CA TYR A 625 -2.34 2.35 -9.51
C TYR A 625 -3.81 1.89 -9.55
N ASN A 626 -4.30 1.45 -10.70
CA ASN A 626 -5.73 1.20 -10.91
C ASN A 626 -6.05 -0.26 -11.30
N THR A 627 -5.07 -1.07 -11.72
CA THR A 627 -5.27 -2.51 -11.97
C THR A 627 -4.86 -3.32 -10.75
N ALA A 628 -5.80 -4.08 -10.18
CA ALA A 628 -5.52 -5.03 -9.10
C ALA A 628 -4.79 -6.25 -9.68
N VAL A 629 -3.49 -6.42 -9.39
CA VAL A 629 -2.67 -7.51 -9.93
C VAL A 629 -2.18 -8.50 -8.88
N LEU A 630 -2.08 -9.77 -9.29
CA LEU A 630 -1.29 -10.82 -8.64
C LEU A 630 -0.27 -11.33 -9.68
N PRO A 631 0.97 -10.79 -9.68
CA PRO A 631 1.99 -11.16 -10.66
C PRO A 631 2.44 -12.61 -10.56
N ASP A 632 2.69 -13.25 -11.71
CA ASP A 632 3.28 -14.58 -11.76
C ASP A 632 4.76 -14.55 -11.36
N GLU A 633 5.15 -15.42 -10.41
CA GLU A 633 6.51 -15.43 -9.86
C GLU A 633 7.56 -15.94 -10.87
N ALA A 634 7.17 -16.81 -11.81
CA ALA A 634 8.07 -17.31 -12.84
C ALA A 634 8.35 -16.24 -13.91
N GLU A 635 7.33 -15.50 -14.35
CA GLU A 635 7.50 -14.34 -15.23
C GLU A 635 8.37 -13.25 -14.58
N LEU A 636 8.14 -12.90 -13.30
CA LEU A 636 9.02 -11.97 -12.58
C LEU A 636 10.47 -12.46 -12.53
N ALA A 637 10.67 -13.75 -12.19
CA ALA A 637 11.97 -14.38 -12.08
C ALA A 637 12.70 -14.55 -13.44
N GLU A 638 11.97 -14.67 -14.55
CA GLU A 638 12.55 -14.61 -15.91
C GLU A 638 12.91 -13.17 -16.29
N ARG A 639 12.06 -12.20 -15.93
CA ARG A 639 12.29 -10.77 -16.18
C ARG A 639 13.48 -10.19 -15.39
N GLY A 640 13.97 -10.92 -14.39
CA GLY A 640 15.08 -10.54 -13.51
C GLY A 640 14.65 -9.76 -12.28
N ILE A 641 13.36 -9.78 -11.94
CA ILE A 641 12.79 -9.17 -10.74
C ILE A 641 12.81 -10.21 -9.62
N ILE A 642 13.40 -9.85 -8.47
CA ILE A 642 13.54 -10.76 -7.32
C ILE A 642 12.50 -10.40 -6.25
N VAL A 643 11.84 -11.42 -5.72
CA VAL A 643 10.84 -11.30 -4.65
C VAL A 643 11.22 -12.15 -3.44
N SER A 644 10.62 -11.85 -2.29
CA SER A 644 10.54 -12.74 -1.14
C SER A 644 9.09 -13.24 -1.03
N LYS A 645 8.91 -14.54 -0.78
CA LYS A 645 7.61 -15.15 -0.41
C LYS A 645 7.75 -15.76 0.98
N PHE A 646 6.93 -15.38 1.96
CA PHE A 646 7.08 -15.80 3.35
C PHE A 646 5.76 -15.93 4.13
N GLU A 647 5.81 -16.55 5.32
CA GLU A 647 4.68 -16.79 6.23
C GLU A 647 4.68 -15.77 7.38
N GLN A 648 3.54 -15.13 7.65
CA GLN A 648 3.26 -14.39 8.88
C GLN A 648 2.31 -15.23 9.75
N LYS A 649 2.84 -15.83 10.81
CA LYS A 649 2.08 -16.62 11.78
C LYS A 649 1.11 -15.75 12.62
N PRO A 650 0.12 -16.34 13.30
CA PRO A 650 -0.60 -15.69 14.39
C PRO A 650 0.33 -15.02 15.42
N GLY A 651 -0.13 -13.94 16.06
CA GLY A 651 0.62 -13.17 17.06
C GLY A 651 1.90 -12.50 16.53
N SER A 652 2.11 -12.49 15.21
CA SER A 652 3.35 -11.99 14.58
C SER A 652 3.10 -10.69 13.81
N LEU A 653 4.07 -9.79 13.88
CA LEU A 653 4.05 -8.48 13.22
C LEU A 653 4.88 -8.53 11.93
N VAL A 654 4.41 -7.93 10.84
CA VAL A 654 5.20 -7.64 9.64
C VAL A 654 5.36 -6.13 9.55
N TYR A 655 6.62 -5.70 9.50
CA TYR A 655 6.97 -4.33 9.11
C TYR A 655 7.25 -4.33 7.61
N VAL A 656 6.57 -3.45 6.88
CA VAL A 656 6.93 -3.07 5.50
C VAL A 656 7.36 -1.61 5.53
N GLY A 657 8.46 -1.26 4.88
CA GLY A 657 8.96 0.11 4.89
C GLY A 657 9.86 0.45 3.72
N PRO A 658 10.26 1.73 3.61
CA PRO A 658 11.01 2.25 2.47
C PRO A 658 12.45 1.72 2.35
N GLY A 659 12.94 0.90 3.28
CA GLY A 659 14.34 0.47 3.30
C GLY A 659 15.31 1.62 3.57
N THR A 660 14.86 2.72 4.18
CA THR A 660 15.72 3.87 4.46
C THR A 660 15.14 4.79 5.53
N TYR A 661 16.01 5.37 6.34
CA TYR A 661 15.71 6.50 7.23
C TYR A 661 15.28 7.78 6.49
N HIS A 662 15.38 7.84 5.16
CA HIS A 662 14.90 8.95 4.33
C HIS A 662 13.43 8.82 3.87
N TYR A 663 12.51 8.46 4.78
CA TYR A 663 11.06 8.37 4.50
C TYR A 663 10.49 9.65 3.83
N MET A 664 10.97 10.84 4.24
CA MET A 664 10.63 12.14 3.61
C MET A 664 10.97 12.18 2.10
N ALA A 665 12.08 11.56 1.69
CA ALA A 665 12.49 11.52 0.29
C ALA A 665 11.71 10.48 -0.53
N VAL A 666 11.21 9.42 0.11
CA VAL A 666 10.28 8.48 -0.53
C VAL A 666 8.91 9.13 -0.75
N MET A 667 8.39 9.87 0.23
CA MET A 667 7.15 10.64 0.05
C MET A 667 7.28 11.66 -1.10
N ALA A 668 8.44 12.29 -1.27
CA ALA A 668 8.70 13.17 -2.42
C ALA A 668 8.66 12.43 -3.78
N LEU A 669 9.24 11.23 -3.86
CA LEU A 669 9.18 10.39 -5.07
C LEU A 669 7.73 9.96 -5.38
N PHE A 670 7.00 9.43 -4.40
CA PHE A 670 5.62 8.98 -4.62
C PHE A 670 4.65 10.15 -4.87
N HIS A 671 4.87 11.32 -4.26
CA HIS A 671 4.14 12.55 -4.59
C HIS A 671 4.25 12.89 -6.08
N ASP A 672 5.47 12.88 -6.61
CA ASP A 672 5.73 13.21 -8.02
C ASP A 672 5.21 12.10 -8.95
N HIS A 673 5.36 10.84 -8.56
CA HIS A 673 4.81 9.71 -9.33
C HIS A 673 3.28 9.76 -9.40
N ASN A 674 2.60 10.02 -8.27
CA ASN A 674 1.16 10.27 -8.22
C ASN A 674 0.77 11.40 -9.19
N ALA A 675 1.48 12.54 -9.14
CA ALA A 675 1.19 13.70 -9.99
C ALA A 675 1.39 13.40 -11.49
N LEU A 676 2.46 12.69 -11.88
CA LEU A 676 2.71 12.31 -13.27
C LEU A 676 1.72 11.26 -13.79
N LYS A 677 1.33 10.28 -12.96
CA LYS A 677 0.29 9.28 -13.27
C LYS A 677 -1.14 9.81 -13.13
N ASN A 678 -1.33 11.07 -12.73
CA ASN A 678 -2.63 11.69 -12.42
C ASN A 678 -3.42 10.97 -11.30
N TYR A 679 -2.73 10.25 -10.42
CA TYR A 679 -3.32 9.52 -9.29
C TYR A 679 -3.57 10.45 -8.08
N LYS A 680 -4.45 10.03 -7.17
CA LYS A 680 -4.80 10.81 -5.96
C LYS A 680 -3.76 10.56 -4.86
N SER A 681 -2.80 11.48 -4.68
CA SER A 681 -1.95 11.46 -3.48
C SER A 681 -2.82 11.55 -2.22
N VAL A 682 -2.86 10.48 -1.43
CA VAL A 682 -3.59 10.45 -0.15
C VAL A 682 -2.88 11.37 0.85
N ILE A 683 -1.57 11.20 1.02
CA ILE A 683 -0.73 12.08 1.85
C ILE A 683 -0.72 13.52 1.26
N PRO A 684 -1.09 14.54 2.05
CA PRO A 684 -0.99 15.94 1.64
C PRO A 684 0.38 16.51 1.99
N LEU A 685 1.40 16.09 1.24
CA LEU A 685 2.81 16.40 1.52
C LEU A 685 3.07 17.90 1.71
N GLU A 686 2.55 18.77 0.83
CA GLU A 686 2.82 20.21 0.92
C GLU A 686 2.20 20.89 2.17
N PRO A 687 0.90 20.73 2.48
CA PRO A 687 0.36 21.16 3.78
C PRO A 687 1.12 20.60 4.98
N MET A 688 1.46 19.30 4.96
CA MET A 688 2.18 18.63 6.05
C MET A 688 3.56 19.24 6.31
N LEU A 689 4.31 19.60 5.25
CA LEU A 689 5.60 20.30 5.38
C LEU A 689 5.44 21.66 6.08
N TRP A 690 4.41 22.44 5.75
CA TRP A 690 4.18 23.73 6.41
C TRP A 690 3.61 23.59 7.82
N ASN A 691 2.89 22.52 8.13
CA ASN A 691 2.50 22.22 9.51
C ASN A 691 3.71 21.87 10.38
N MET A 692 4.70 21.12 9.86
CA MET A 692 6.00 20.91 10.53
C MET A 692 6.75 22.22 10.78
N VAL A 693 6.66 23.20 9.87
CA VAL A 693 7.18 24.57 10.06
C VAL A 693 6.39 25.35 11.12
N GLU A 694 5.06 25.26 11.12
CA GLU A 694 4.21 25.92 12.12
C GLU A 694 4.44 25.37 13.54
N GLN A 695 4.81 24.09 13.66
CA GLN A 695 5.10 23.39 14.93
C GLN A 695 6.59 23.38 15.34
N ASP A 696 7.48 23.99 14.56
CA ASP A 696 8.93 24.10 14.82
C ASP A 696 9.67 22.75 14.99
N GLU A 697 9.24 21.73 14.23
CA GLU A 697 9.75 20.35 14.28
C GLU A 697 11.27 20.26 14.04
N LYS A 698 11.94 19.29 14.68
CA LYS A 698 13.41 19.20 14.70
C LYS A 698 13.96 18.03 13.90
N PHE A 699 15.00 18.31 13.11
CA PHE A 699 15.60 17.34 12.19
C PHE A 699 17.12 17.20 12.38
N ASP A 700 17.65 16.00 12.12
CA ASP A 700 19.09 15.84 11.90
C ASP A 700 19.54 16.58 10.62
N LYS A 701 20.84 16.82 10.47
CA LYS A 701 21.40 17.63 9.37
C LYS A 701 21.04 17.13 7.96
N LEU A 702 20.79 15.83 7.78
CA LEU A 702 20.50 15.22 6.49
C LEU A 702 19.00 15.18 6.20
N THR A 703 18.17 14.85 7.20
CA THR A 703 16.71 14.99 7.08
C THR A 703 16.32 16.46 6.92
N LEU A 704 16.97 17.39 7.62
CA LEU A 704 16.79 18.84 7.47
C LEU A 704 17.07 19.30 6.03
N ARG A 705 18.14 18.79 5.41
CA ARG A 705 18.46 19.07 4.01
C ARG A 705 17.38 18.55 3.05
N VAL A 706 16.84 17.35 3.29
CA VAL A 706 15.73 16.78 2.50
C VAL A 706 14.45 17.60 2.69
N PHE A 707 14.16 18.01 3.93
CA PHE A 707 13.01 18.84 4.27
C PHE A 707 13.08 20.24 3.62
N LEU A 708 14.17 20.98 3.82
CA LEU A 708 14.36 22.32 3.25
C LEU A 708 14.40 22.31 1.73
N ALA A 709 14.91 21.24 1.11
CA ALA A 709 14.84 21.05 -0.33
C ALA A 709 13.38 20.99 -0.84
N MET A 710 12.46 20.37 -0.11
CA MET A 710 11.02 20.35 -0.49
C MET A 710 10.31 21.66 -0.13
N LEU A 711 10.56 22.19 1.07
CA LEU A 711 9.97 23.45 1.55
C LEU A 711 10.34 24.63 0.64
N CYS A 712 11.59 24.67 0.16
CA CYS A 712 12.06 25.65 -0.83
C CYS A 712 11.28 25.58 -2.15
N ARG A 713 10.97 24.37 -2.65
CA ARG A 713 10.19 24.19 -3.87
C ARG A 713 8.74 24.64 -3.68
N SER A 714 8.15 24.36 -2.52
CA SER A 714 6.82 24.84 -2.14
C SER A 714 6.76 26.38 -2.03
N LEU A 715 7.74 27.02 -1.37
CA LEU A 715 7.81 28.49 -1.26
C LEU A 715 7.90 29.16 -2.65
N ALA A 716 8.71 28.59 -3.55
CA ALA A 716 8.80 29.03 -4.93
C ALA A 716 7.50 28.76 -5.73
N HIS A 717 6.83 27.62 -5.49
CA HIS A 717 5.56 27.26 -6.13
C HIS A 717 4.43 28.20 -5.71
N CYS A 718 4.25 28.46 -4.41
CA CYS A 718 3.35 29.47 -3.86
C CYS A 718 3.56 30.86 -4.50
N THR A 719 4.83 31.24 -4.70
CA THR A 719 5.21 32.49 -5.37
C THR A 719 4.78 32.51 -6.85
N ILE A 720 4.90 31.38 -7.54
CA ILE A 720 4.47 31.23 -8.94
C ILE A 720 2.93 31.19 -9.06
N GLU A 721 2.22 30.53 -8.13
CA GLU A 721 0.75 30.48 -8.07
C GLU A 721 0.15 31.88 -7.91
N ILE A 722 0.67 32.67 -6.95
CA ILE A 722 0.27 34.07 -6.75
C ILE A 722 0.59 34.90 -8.01
N GLY A 723 1.80 34.77 -8.56
CA GLY A 723 2.17 35.46 -9.81
C GLY A 723 1.28 35.11 -11.01
N ALA A 724 0.75 33.88 -11.06
CA ALA A 724 -0.20 33.44 -12.09
C ALA A 724 -1.60 34.05 -11.91
N ALA A 725 -2.10 34.16 -10.66
CA ALA A 725 -3.35 34.85 -10.35
C ALA A 725 -3.27 36.35 -10.68
N GLU A 726 -2.17 37.01 -10.31
CA GLU A 726 -1.89 38.41 -10.66
C GLU A 726 -1.82 38.61 -12.20
N ASN A 727 -1.14 37.71 -12.92
CA ASN A 727 -1.07 37.73 -14.40
C ASN A 727 -2.42 37.45 -15.09
N ARG A 728 -3.38 36.86 -14.36
CA ARG A 728 -4.78 36.67 -14.78
C ARG A 728 -5.69 37.83 -14.37
N LYS A 729 -5.18 38.84 -13.64
CA LYS A 729 -5.94 39.95 -13.05
C LYS A 729 -7.04 39.47 -12.09
N MET A 730 -6.73 38.49 -11.26
CA MET A 730 -7.63 38.01 -10.20
C MET A 730 -7.17 38.59 -8.87
N ASP A 731 -8.08 39.24 -8.15
CA ASP A 731 -7.80 39.80 -6.82
C ASP A 731 -7.67 38.67 -5.78
N ILE A 732 -6.69 38.79 -4.88
CA ILE A 732 -6.31 37.76 -3.91
C ILE A 732 -6.62 38.23 -2.49
N GLU A 733 -7.49 37.50 -1.80
CA GLU A 733 -7.87 37.77 -0.42
C GLU A 733 -6.98 36.98 0.56
N PHE A 734 -6.21 37.68 1.41
CA PHE A 734 -5.25 37.07 2.33
C PHE A 734 -5.83 36.88 3.74
N LEU A 735 -6.43 35.72 3.99
CA LEU A 735 -7.21 35.43 5.20
C LEU A 735 -6.38 35.29 6.49
N GLY A 736 -5.15 34.77 6.41
CA GLY A 736 -4.41 34.33 7.59
C GLY A 736 -4.82 32.94 8.09
N ALA A 737 -4.09 32.41 9.08
CA ALA A 737 -4.25 31.02 9.53
C ALA A 737 -5.67 30.71 10.05
N GLU A 738 -6.14 31.49 11.03
CA GLU A 738 -7.41 31.26 11.72
C GLU A 738 -8.61 31.35 10.77
N GLU A 739 -8.71 32.43 10.00
CA GLU A 739 -9.88 32.66 9.15
C GLU A 739 -9.91 31.72 7.94
N TYR A 740 -8.73 31.33 7.43
CA TYR A 740 -8.64 30.26 6.42
C TYR A 740 -9.07 28.91 6.99
N LYS A 741 -8.70 28.56 8.24
CA LYS A 741 -9.09 27.31 8.89
C LYS A 741 -10.58 27.25 9.24
N LYS A 742 -11.20 28.39 9.55
CA LYS A 742 -12.67 28.49 9.70
C LYS A 742 -13.39 28.40 8.35
N SER A 743 -12.88 29.06 7.31
CA SER A 743 -13.48 29.10 5.98
C SER A 743 -13.35 27.76 5.24
N PHE A 744 -12.24 27.04 5.46
CA PHE A 744 -11.87 25.85 4.69
C PHE A 744 -11.32 24.77 5.62
N LEU A 745 -12.13 23.72 5.85
CA LEU A 745 -11.80 22.63 6.77
C LEU A 745 -10.97 21.52 6.09
N GLY A 746 -9.96 21.04 6.80
CA GLY A 746 -9.19 19.84 6.44
C GLY A 746 -8.27 19.98 5.21
N THR A 747 -7.91 18.85 4.61
CA THR A 747 -7.02 18.78 3.45
C THR A 747 -7.75 19.22 2.17
N LEU A 748 -7.42 20.41 1.66
CA LEU A 748 -8.05 20.97 0.46
C LEU A 748 -7.52 20.35 -0.83
N ARG A 749 -8.40 20.19 -1.82
CA ARG A 749 -8.15 19.47 -3.08
C ARG A 749 -8.91 20.13 -4.22
N CYS A 750 -8.37 20.10 -5.44
CA CYS A 750 -9.10 20.60 -6.62
C CYS A 750 -10.25 19.65 -6.99
N SER A 751 -11.49 20.15 -7.06
CA SER A 751 -12.69 19.38 -7.40
C SER A 751 -12.74 18.89 -8.86
N LYS A 752 -11.85 19.37 -9.73
CA LYS A 752 -11.80 18.95 -11.14
C LYS A 752 -11.17 17.55 -11.26
N LYS A 753 -12.00 16.53 -11.54
CA LYS A 753 -11.63 15.09 -11.65
C LYS A 753 -10.32 14.81 -12.41
N ASP A 754 -10.07 15.53 -13.51
CA ASP A 754 -8.93 15.33 -14.41
C ASP A 754 -7.66 16.11 -14.01
N CYS A 755 -7.65 16.76 -12.84
CA CYS A 755 -6.54 17.60 -12.40
C CYS A 755 -5.47 16.80 -11.63
N ARG A 756 -4.20 17.06 -11.96
CA ARG A 756 -3.04 16.49 -11.26
C ARG A 756 -2.81 17.13 -9.89
N LYS A 757 -3.13 18.43 -9.74
CA LYS A 757 -3.13 19.18 -8.46
C LYS A 757 -4.28 18.76 -7.55
N ARG A 758 -4.23 17.52 -7.04
CA ARG A 758 -5.23 16.92 -6.14
C ARG A 758 -5.00 17.20 -4.65
N VAL A 759 -4.01 18.02 -4.31
CA VAL A 759 -3.80 18.63 -2.98
C VAL A 759 -3.48 20.10 -3.25
N LEU A 760 -3.98 21.01 -2.42
CA LEU A 760 -3.77 22.45 -2.51
C LEU A 760 -3.17 22.98 -1.21
N PHE A 761 -2.27 23.94 -1.31
CA PHE A 761 -1.70 24.66 -0.18
C PHE A 761 -1.63 26.16 -0.48
N ASN A 762 -1.77 26.97 0.56
CA ASN A 762 -1.80 28.43 0.54
C ASN A 762 -2.89 29.03 -0.37
N LEU A 763 -2.67 29.02 -1.69
CA LEU A 763 -3.57 29.62 -2.69
C LEU A 763 -4.65 28.62 -3.11
N ILE A 764 -5.91 29.05 -3.05
CA ILE A 764 -7.05 28.33 -3.60
C ILE A 764 -7.94 29.29 -4.38
N THR A 765 -8.76 28.73 -5.28
CA THR A 765 -9.83 29.46 -5.95
C THR A 765 -11.17 28.80 -5.68
N VAL A 766 -12.23 29.58 -5.55
CA VAL A 766 -13.58 29.11 -5.22
C VAL A 766 -14.57 29.60 -6.27
N ASP A 767 -15.26 28.68 -6.94
CA ASP A 767 -16.26 29.03 -7.95
C ASP A 767 -17.62 29.41 -7.32
N LYS A 768 -18.57 29.85 -8.15
CA LYS A 768 -19.91 30.30 -7.71
C LYS A 768 -20.76 29.20 -7.06
N SER A 769 -20.34 27.94 -7.10
CA SER A 769 -20.99 26.80 -6.46
C SER A 769 -20.17 26.27 -5.28
N ASN A 770 -19.25 27.09 -4.75
CA ASN A 770 -18.34 26.79 -3.64
C ASN A 770 -17.36 25.62 -3.89
N HIS A 771 -17.18 25.17 -5.14
CA HIS A 771 -16.15 24.16 -5.45
C HIS A 771 -14.76 24.80 -5.42
N ILE A 772 -13.81 24.07 -4.83
CA ILE A 772 -12.42 24.50 -4.68
C ILE A 772 -11.60 24.03 -5.88
N HIS A 773 -10.87 24.95 -6.53
CA HIS A 773 -9.99 24.66 -7.66
C HIS A 773 -8.58 25.21 -7.43
N CYS A 774 -7.58 24.58 -8.06
CA CYS A 774 -6.26 25.18 -8.22
C CYS A 774 -6.31 26.33 -9.22
N ILE A 775 -5.33 27.25 -9.17
CA ILE A 775 -5.23 28.39 -10.10
C ILE A 775 -5.17 27.99 -11.59
N ASN A 776 -4.75 26.75 -11.90
CA ASN A 776 -4.74 26.22 -13.26
C ASN A 776 -6.11 25.78 -13.78
N CYS A 777 -7.06 25.46 -12.88
CA CYS A 777 -8.44 25.05 -13.22
C CYS A 777 -9.46 26.17 -13.02
N ALA A 778 -9.13 27.17 -12.19
CA ALA A 778 -9.93 28.36 -11.96
C ALA A 778 -10.33 29.08 -13.26
N LYS A 779 -11.57 29.59 -13.32
CA LYS A 779 -12.03 30.60 -14.29
C LYS A 779 -11.59 32.00 -13.83
N PRO A 780 -11.55 33.02 -14.70
CA PRO A 780 -11.24 34.40 -14.29
C PRO A 780 -12.26 35.04 -13.33
N THR A 781 -13.43 34.43 -13.17
CA THR A 781 -14.56 34.90 -12.33
C THR A 781 -14.58 34.30 -10.92
N ASP A 782 -13.69 33.37 -10.63
CA ASP A 782 -13.69 32.62 -9.37
C ASP A 782 -12.93 33.43 -8.30
N LYS A 783 -13.38 33.41 -7.04
CA LYS A 783 -12.70 34.12 -5.95
C LYS A 783 -11.34 33.48 -5.68
N VAL A 784 -10.34 34.25 -5.28
CA VAL A 784 -9.01 33.73 -4.91
C VAL A 784 -8.69 34.03 -3.46
N TYR A 785 -8.35 32.99 -2.69
CA TYR A 785 -8.01 33.08 -1.28
C TYR A 785 -6.59 32.56 -1.04
N ALA A 786 -5.86 33.18 -0.11
CA ALA A 786 -4.52 32.77 0.31
C ALA A 786 -4.43 32.66 1.86
N LYS A 787 -3.94 31.52 2.38
CA LYS A 787 -3.67 31.33 3.82
C LYS A 787 -2.64 32.36 4.33
N PHE A 788 -1.63 32.68 3.51
CA PHE A 788 -0.51 33.56 3.87
C PHE A 788 0.00 34.42 2.71
N THR A 789 0.51 35.61 3.04
CA THR A 789 1.35 36.42 2.14
C THR A 789 2.73 35.80 2.00
N LEU A 790 3.43 36.08 0.88
CA LEU A 790 4.81 35.60 0.68
C LEU A 790 5.77 36.08 1.79
N THR A 791 5.56 37.27 2.34
CA THR A 791 6.31 37.77 3.51
C THR A 791 6.12 36.90 4.75
N LYS A 792 4.88 36.43 5.01
CA LYS A 792 4.59 35.53 6.15
C LYS A 792 5.20 34.13 5.92
N LEU A 793 5.15 33.59 4.71
CA LEU A 793 5.80 32.32 4.37
C LEU A 793 7.32 32.41 4.47
N GLY A 794 7.92 33.48 3.94
CA GLY A 794 9.37 33.68 3.96
C GLY A 794 9.93 33.86 5.37
N ALA A 795 9.30 34.70 6.20
CA ALA A 795 9.72 34.88 7.60
C ALA A 795 9.64 33.58 8.42
N ARG A 796 8.71 32.68 8.10
CA ARG A 796 8.61 31.35 8.73
C ARG A 796 9.68 30.38 8.23
N TYR A 797 10.02 30.43 6.95
CA TYR A 797 11.09 29.63 6.35
C TYR A 797 12.44 29.93 7.03
N GLU A 798 12.77 31.22 7.23
CA GLU A 798 14.02 31.62 7.88
C GLU A 798 14.01 31.27 9.38
N LYS A 799 12.94 31.60 10.11
CA LYS A 799 12.80 31.19 11.53
C LYS A 799 13.00 29.68 11.72
N PHE A 800 12.51 28.87 10.77
CA PHE A 800 12.67 27.41 10.82
C PHE A 800 14.10 26.94 10.51
N LYS A 801 14.82 27.63 9.60
CA LYS A 801 16.27 27.42 9.40
C LYS A 801 17.04 27.75 10.68
N GLU A 802 16.82 28.95 11.24
CA GLU A 802 17.44 29.43 12.48
C GLU A 802 17.23 28.44 13.63
N SER A 803 15.98 28.02 13.85
CA SER A 803 15.58 27.12 14.95
C SER A 803 16.06 25.67 14.79
N ASN A 804 16.54 25.30 13.60
CA ASN A 804 17.21 24.02 13.32
C ASN A 804 18.74 24.19 13.17
N GLY A 805 19.30 25.31 13.64
CA GLY A 805 20.74 25.54 13.71
C GLY A 805 21.38 26.08 12.41
N LEU A 806 20.57 26.51 11.45
CA LEU A 806 21.00 27.23 10.25
C LEU A 806 20.67 28.73 10.43
N ALA A 807 21.37 29.39 11.35
CA ALA A 807 21.27 30.84 11.53
C ALA A 807 21.63 31.60 10.24
N SER A 808 21.12 32.83 10.09
CA SER A 808 21.64 33.73 9.06
C SER A 808 23.12 33.99 9.30
N SER A 809 23.92 33.93 8.22
CA SER A 809 25.33 34.29 8.27
C SER A 809 25.49 35.80 8.13
N ASP A 810 25.13 36.53 9.18
CA ASP A 810 25.37 37.97 9.32
C ASP A 810 26.76 38.23 9.97
N GLU A 811 27.83 37.85 9.24
CA GLU A 811 29.22 38.32 9.42
C GLU A 811 29.86 38.61 8.04
#